data_AF-A0A968L4R4-F1
#
_entry.id   AF-A0A968L4R4-F1
#
_cell.length_a   1.000
_cell.length_b   1.000
_cell.length_c   1.000
_cell.angle_alpha   90.00
_cell.angle_beta   90.00
_cell.angle_gamma   90.00
#
_symmetry.space_group_name_H-M   'P 1'
#
loop_
_entity.id
_entity.type
_entity.pdbx_description
1 polymer ?
#
loop_
_entity_poly.entity_id
_entity_poly.type
_entity_poly.pdbx_seq_one_letter_code
_entity_poly.pdbx_strand_id
1 'polypeptide(L)'
;MNGEGPASPFTNLKRSTRLHSLGSSLRRPFHATRGAGERASTSRSLRRQADTPSHKPSQGGTMERSPSDGVAATDVATPVGIRARLVRADSTVISRAMRGLAGTSSLLIGALLAGMIVVVLVGVYSRYVVNDAVPWVEDLSRLLFLYLVFVGAAVATYDASHVAVDSAIRRFSDRGRAIARFISNGLTVAAGCLLAVHGAIFSNSIAWLRSHALDLSAQWFFASVAVGGLLMVVYAMARPLAEGETRPGRALATLAGVVAATLVSVAEPALEAGGFTPLLLVVVTFVGLLLLGVPIAITMLASALTLMVSRGGTPLEVVPQNMGVGVDSFTLLAVPFFILAGTLMERGGISQRLVAWVRSMIGHVRGGLGIVVVLSEYLFSGISGSTTADVSAIGSVTIPAMGKAGYTPALSVSIVATSAALGILVPPSIAMIFVAILTGESVGALFAAGFLPAAVMAALLIGFIYLRAPHWGLPSDSRATVPELLRTSRGAVIPLLMPVILFGAIFGGIATPTEASAIAVVYALGVGLFVYREIRWSDLPRIFVGAAKITAIVMFLLGAASVLTWNLAHEGLPSTIARGMISLSSSPLLFFLISILLIVVLSAILEGLPTLLVLIPLLLPIAEQFGIDPLHFAIVAIAAQGIGVFIPPIGIGIILASSIGRISVGSIIGPFAPFFGILILGLLVITLVPWFTLVVPDLLFTR
;
A
#
# COMPACT_ATOMS: atom_id res chain seq x y z
N MET A 1 14.28 22.79 -56.84
CA MET A 1 15.02 21.59 -57.28
C MET A 1 14.28 20.40 -56.69
N ASN A 2 13.20 19.94 -57.34
CA ASN A 2 13.14 18.83 -58.33
C ASN A 2 13.58 17.49 -57.69
N GLY A 3 12.84 16.38 -57.71
CA GLY A 3 11.61 15.96 -58.40
C GLY A 3 10.91 14.84 -57.58
N GLU A 4 9.61 14.67 -57.74
CA GLU A 4 8.92 13.67 -58.61
C GLU A 4 8.49 12.41 -57.84
N GLY A 5 7.18 12.14 -57.87
CA GLY A 5 6.57 10.86 -57.43
C GLY A 5 6.74 9.74 -58.45
N PRO A 6 6.07 8.59 -58.30
CA PRO A 6 4.65 8.55 -58.68
C PRO A 6 3.71 7.60 -57.88
N ALA A 7 2.43 7.97 -57.90
CA ALA A 7 1.20 7.19 -58.16
C ALA A 7 0.89 5.83 -57.47
N SER A 8 -0.24 5.84 -56.76
CA SER A 8 -1.24 4.76 -56.50
C SER A 8 -1.81 4.14 -57.81
N PRO A 9 -2.67 3.07 -57.88
CA PRO A 9 -3.80 2.77 -56.97
C PRO A 9 -4.20 1.27 -56.81
N PHE A 10 -5.11 0.95 -55.88
CA PHE A 10 -6.23 0.03 -56.16
C PHE A 10 -7.39 0.24 -55.18
N THR A 11 -8.58 0.36 -55.76
CA THR A 11 -9.88 0.64 -55.15
C THR A 11 -10.83 -0.51 -55.47
N ASN A 12 -11.75 -0.78 -54.53
CA ASN A 12 -13.12 -1.27 -54.71
C ASN A 12 -13.42 -2.57 -55.50
N LEU A 13 -14.15 -3.46 -54.83
CA LEU A 13 -15.27 -4.17 -55.48
C LEU A 13 -16.53 -4.12 -54.61
N LYS A 14 -17.57 -3.50 -55.19
CA LYS A 14 -18.98 -3.45 -54.77
C LYS A 14 -19.74 -4.67 -55.32
N ARG A 15 -20.97 -4.83 -54.80
CA ARG A 15 -22.20 -5.51 -55.34
C ARG A 15 -22.39 -6.96 -54.87
N SER A 16 -23.59 -7.45 -54.53
CA SER A 16 -24.96 -6.89 -54.56
C SER A 16 -25.97 -7.92 -54.04
N THR A 17 -26.95 -7.46 -53.25
CA THR A 17 -28.40 -7.72 -53.35
C THR A 17 -28.97 -9.17 -53.31
N ARG A 18 -29.83 -9.43 -52.30
CA ARG A 18 -31.27 -9.82 -52.35
C ARG A 18 -31.62 -10.59 -51.06
N LEU A 19 -32.48 -10.12 -50.14
CA LEU A 19 -33.94 -9.93 -50.13
C LEU A 19 -34.77 -11.22 -49.90
N HIS A 20 -35.76 -11.06 -49.01
CA HIS A 20 -36.98 -11.85 -48.71
C HIS A 20 -36.86 -13.04 -47.72
N SER A 21 -37.39 -12.89 -46.48
CA SER A 21 -38.79 -13.08 -46.02
C SER A 21 -39.00 -14.54 -45.55
N LEU A 22 -39.74 -14.95 -44.54
CA LEU A 22 -40.85 -14.52 -43.68
C LEU A 22 -40.58 -15.27 -42.33
N GLY A 23 -41.13 -14.96 -41.16
CA GLY A 23 -42.37 -14.30 -40.78
C GLY A 23 -42.87 -14.98 -39.49
N SER A 24 -43.47 -14.18 -38.60
CA SER A 24 -44.48 -14.56 -37.58
C SER A 24 -43.99 -15.47 -36.42
N SER A 25 -44.45 -15.40 -35.18
CA SER A 25 -45.55 -14.76 -34.44
C SER A 25 -45.21 -14.99 -32.94
N LEU A 26 -45.44 -14.08 -31.99
CA LEU A 26 -46.66 -13.83 -31.19
C LEU A 26 -46.19 -12.76 -30.15
N ARG A 27 -46.61 -11.48 -30.09
CA ARG A 27 -47.94 -10.89 -29.73
C ARG A 27 -48.59 -11.65 -28.55
N ARG A 28 -49.03 -11.06 -27.43
CA ARG A 28 -49.48 -9.68 -27.10
C ARG A 28 -49.84 -9.59 -25.57
N PRO A 29 -50.46 -8.51 -25.01
CA PRO A 29 -50.05 -7.82 -23.76
C PRO A 29 -51.22 -7.48 -22.77
N PHE A 30 -51.10 -6.37 -22.01
CA PHE A 30 -52.12 -5.58 -21.23
C PHE A 30 -52.52 -6.11 -19.83
N HIS A 31 -52.91 -5.35 -18.76
CA HIS A 31 -53.36 -3.97 -18.40
C HIS A 31 -52.92 -3.71 -16.92
N ALA A 32 -52.53 -2.54 -16.38
CA ALA A 32 -53.21 -1.28 -16.06
C ALA A 32 -54.29 -1.29 -14.91
N THR A 33 -53.98 -0.52 -13.84
CA THR A 33 -54.84 0.34 -12.96
C THR A 33 -55.26 -0.06 -11.51
N ARG A 34 -54.95 0.88 -10.59
CA ARG A 34 -55.74 1.50 -9.46
C ARG A 34 -55.82 0.93 -8.02
N GLY A 35 -55.67 1.86 -7.05
CA GLY A 35 -56.24 1.90 -5.68
C GLY A 35 -55.23 1.66 -4.54
N ALA A 36 -54.73 2.62 -3.74
CA ALA A 36 -55.35 3.45 -2.68
C ALA A 36 -55.74 2.69 -1.37
N GLY A 37 -55.25 3.18 -0.21
CA GLY A 37 -55.71 2.82 1.15
C GLY A 37 -54.59 2.28 2.08
N GLU A 38 -53.89 3.10 2.87
CA GLU A 38 -54.18 3.48 4.27
C GLU A 38 -54.11 2.35 5.35
N ARG A 39 -53.29 2.63 6.37
CA ARG A 39 -53.39 2.27 7.81
C ARG A 39 -52.89 0.90 8.35
N ALA A 40 -51.82 1.05 9.15
CA ALA A 40 -51.71 0.70 10.59
C ALA A 40 -52.13 -0.70 11.07
N SER A 41 -51.20 -1.38 11.75
CA SER A 41 -51.56 -2.40 12.75
C SER A 41 -50.58 -2.41 13.92
N THR A 42 -51.11 -2.02 15.08
CA THR A 42 -50.53 -2.07 16.42
C THR A 42 -50.90 -3.39 17.09
N SER A 43 -49.96 -3.98 17.83
CA SER A 43 -50.09 -4.71 19.12
C SER A 43 -51.26 -5.67 19.42
N ARG A 44 -50.92 -6.90 19.86
CA ARG A 44 -51.30 -7.61 21.12
C ARG A 44 -51.33 -9.13 20.90
N SER A 45 -50.38 -9.88 21.46
CA SER A 45 -50.40 -10.52 22.80
C SER A 45 -51.45 -11.64 22.95
N LEU A 46 -50.99 -12.89 23.09
CA LEU A 46 -51.68 -13.93 23.85
C LEU A 46 -50.67 -14.79 24.61
N ARG A 47 -51.03 -15.06 25.86
CA ARG A 47 -50.29 -15.66 26.99
C ARG A 47 -51.10 -16.87 27.47
N ARG A 48 -50.45 -17.92 27.99
CA ARG A 48 -50.92 -18.97 28.95
C ARG A 48 -49.77 -19.99 29.04
N GLN A 49 -49.01 -20.25 30.12
CA GLN A 49 -49.16 -20.36 31.59
C GLN A 49 -49.70 -21.72 32.09
N ALA A 50 -49.04 -22.22 33.17
CA ALA A 50 -49.22 -23.43 34.00
C ALA A 50 -48.21 -24.57 33.70
N ASP A 51 -47.51 -25.27 34.62
CA ASP A 51 -47.43 -25.31 36.10
C ASP A 51 -46.12 -26.05 36.52
N THR A 52 -45.64 -25.83 37.75
CA THR A 52 -44.51 -26.48 38.49
C THR A 52 -44.98 -27.71 39.32
N PRO A 53 -44.17 -28.37 40.19
CA PRO A 53 -42.81 -28.98 40.11
C PRO A 53 -42.76 -30.43 40.72
N SER A 54 -41.64 -31.17 40.68
CA SER A 54 -41.14 -32.03 41.81
C SER A 54 -39.95 -32.97 41.48
N HIS A 55 -39.14 -33.19 42.54
CA HIS A 55 -38.20 -34.29 42.82
C HIS A 55 -36.73 -34.31 42.32
N LYS A 56 -35.82 -34.28 43.31
CA LYS A 56 -34.49 -34.92 43.40
C LYS A 56 -34.59 -36.05 44.47
N PRO A 57 -33.55 -36.87 44.73
CA PRO A 57 -32.54 -37.49 43.86
C PRO A 57 -32.41 -39.02 44.10
N SER A 58 -31.79 -39.78 43.19
CA SER A 58 -31.24 -41.11 43.53
C SER A 58 -29.96 -41.43 42.75
N GLN A 59 -29.11 -42.20 43.42
CA GLN A 59 -27.69 -42.44 43.17
C GLN A 59 -27.43 -43.55 42.14
N GLY A 60 -26.22 -43.52 41.56
CA GLY A 60 -25.45 -44.72 41.22
C GLY A 60 -25.22 -44.98 39.73
N GLY A 61 -23.98 -44.88 39.27
CA GLY A 61 -23.57 -45.40 37.96
C GLY A 61 -22.39 -44.65 37.34
N THR A 62 -21.17 -45.09 37.66
CA THR A 62 -19.91 -44.72 37.02
C THR A 62 -19.89 -45.02 35.52
N MET A 63 -19.61 -44.03 34.68
CA MET A 63 -18.95 -44.22 33.38
C MET A 63 -18.29 -42.90 32.94
N GLU A 64 -16.99 -42.99 32.65
CA GLU A 64 -16.17 -41.93 32.07
C GLU A 64 -16.84 -41.31 30.83
N ARG A 65 -16.96 -39.98 30.82
CA ARG A 65 -17.10 -39.19 29.60
C ARG A 65 -16.20 -37.95 29.67
N SER A 66 -15.43 -37.80 28.60
CA SER A 66 -14.62 -36.65 28.20
C SER A 66 -15.27 -35.30 28.52
N PRO A 67 -14.52 -34.31 29.05
CA PRO A 67 -14.99 -32.93 29.08
C PRO A 67 -14.70 -32.26 27.72
N SER A 68 -15.58 -32.48 26.75
CA SER A 68 -15.81 -31.52 25.67
C SER A 68 -16.94 -30.60 26.13
N ASP A 69 -16.60 -29.53 26.84
CA ASP A 69 -17.37 -28.28 26.92
C ASP A 69 -16.58 -27.27 27.76
N GLY A 70 -16.08 -26.21 27.13
CA GLY A 70 -15.34 -25.17 27.84
C GLY A 70 -14.39 -24.33 27.01
N VAL A 71 -14.74 -23.94 25.78
CA VAL A 71 -14.16 -22.74 25.18
C VAL A 71 -15.31 -21.91 24.64
N ALA A 72 -15.64 -20.87 25.41
CA ALA A 72 -16.55 -19.82 25.01
C ALA A 72 -16.16 -19.34 23.61
N ALA A 73 -17.10 -19.49 22.67
CA ALA A 73 -17.07 -18.80 21.39
C ALA A 73 -16.93 -17.31 21.71
N THR A 74 -15.73 -16.79 21.54
CA THR A 74 -15.48 -15.35 21.60
C THR A 74 -16.18 -14.77 20.39
N ASP A 75 -17.24 -14.01 20.65
CA ASP A 75 -17.98 -13.25 19.66
C ASP A 75 -17.00 -12.46 18.79
N VAL A 76 -16.79 -12.97 17.58
CA VAL A 76 -16.20 -12.23 16.48
C VAL A 76 -17.20 -11.13 16.18
N ALA A 77 -16.95 -9.94 16.73
CA ALA A 77 -17.72 -8.75 16.43
C ALA A 77 -17.71 -8.53 14.91
N THR A 78 -18.79 -8.94 14.26
CA THR A 78 -19.01 -8.68 12.84
C THR A 78 -19.14 -7.18 12.62
N PRO A 79 -18.70 -6.63 11.46
CA PRO A 79 -18.79 -5.20 11.15
C PRO A 79 -20.23 -4.65 11.11
N VAL A 80 -21.23 -5.54 11.18
CA VAL A 80 -22.66 -5.22 11.06
C VAL A 80 -23.20 -4.55 12.32
N GLY A 81 -22.69 -4.92 13.51
CA GLY A 81 -23.14 -4.34 14.79
C GLY A 81 -22.67 -2.89 15.03
N ILE A 82 -21.50 -2.54 14.47
CA ILE A 82 -20.94 -1.18 14.57
C ILE A 82 -21.71 -0.20 13.67
N ARG A 83 -22.16 -0.65 12.47
CA ARG A 83 -23.04 0.14 11.60
C ARG A 83 -24.36 0.53 12.27
N ALA A 84 -24.93 -0.34 13.10
CA ALA A 84 -26.19 -0.05 13.80
C ALA A 84 -26.05 0.98 14.95
N ARG A 85 -24.86 1.11 15.56
CA ARG A 85 -24.58 2.17 16.56
C ARG A 85 -24.11 3.49 15.93
N LEU A 86 -23.44 3.47 14.78
CA LEU A 86 -23.02 4.66 14.05
C LEU A 86 -24.19 5.51 13.53
N VAL A 87 -25.34 4.89 13.24
CA VAL A 87 -26.55 5.60 12.78
C VAL A 87 -27.21 6.44 13.89
N ARG A 88 -26.82 6.28 15.18
CA ARG A 88 -27.43 7.02 16.30
C ARG A 88 -26.65 8.24 16.80
N ALA A 89 -25.44 8.52 16.31
CA ALA A 89 -24.65 9.70 16.70
C ALA A 89 -24.86 10.91 15.77
N ASP A 90 -25.88 10.86 14.90
CA ASP A 90 -25.96 11.62 13.65
C ASP A 90 -26.52 13.06 13.73
N SER A 91 -26.65 13.65 14.93
CA SER A 91 -27.52 14.81 15.13
C SER A 91 -26.83 16.18 15.26
N THR A 92 -25.49 16.27 15.37
CA THR A 92 -24.84 17.58 15.54
C THR A 92 -24.47 18.22 14.19
N VAL A 93 -24.73 19.53 14.05
CA VAL A 93 -24.38 20.34 12.86
C VAL A 93 -22.88 20.21 12.51
N ILE A 94 -22.03 20.13 13.54
CA ILE A 94 -20.57 19.96 13.41
C ILE A 94 -20.23 18.65 12.70
N SER A 95 -20.85 17.52 13.07
CA SER A 95 -20.59 16.23 12.42
C SER A 95 -20.95 16.22 10.93
N ARG A 96 -22.00 16.94 10.53
CA ARG A 96 -22.40 17.07 9.12
C ARG A 96 -21.44 17.97 8.36
N ALA A 97 -21.06 19.10 8.94
CA ALA A 97 -20.08 20.02 8.35
C ALA A 97 -18.72 19.33 8.13
N MET A 98 -18.24 18.58 9.13
CA MET A 98 -16.96 17.86 9.03
C MET A 98 -16.99 16.73 7.99
N ARG A 99 -18.10 16.00 7.89
CA ARG A 99 -18.28 15.00 6.81
C ARG A 99 -18.35 15.65 5.43
N GLY A 100 -19.01 16.80 5.32
CA GLY A 100 -19.02 17.61 4.11
C GLY A 100 -17.60 18.01 3.70
N LEU A 101 -16.84 18.58 4.64
CA LEU A 101 -15.46 19.00 4.43
C LEU A 101 -14.53 17.81 4.08
N ALA A 102 -14.64 16.68 4.77
CA ALA A 102 -13.87 15.47 4.46
C ALA A 102 -14.25 14.89 3.09
N GLY A 103 -15.54 14.96 2.71
CA GLY A 103 -16.03 14.57 1.41
C GLY A 103 -15.51 15.46 0.28
N THR A 104 -15.52 16.79 0.46
CA THR A 104 -14.99 17.74 -0.53
C THR A 104 -13.47 17.61 -0.67
N SER A 105 -12.73 17.49 0.44
CA SER A 105 -11.29 17.25 0.40
C SER A 105 -10.94 15.92 -0.24
N SER A 106 -11.74 14.87 0.01
CA SER A 106 -11.59 13.57 -0.68
C SER A 106 -11.78 13.72 -2.19
N LEU A 107 -12.82 14.43 -2.63
CA LEU A 107 -13.04 14.68 -4.06
C LEU A 107 -11.94 15.54 -4.68
N LEU A 108 -11.44 16.53 -3.94
CA LEU A 108 -10.33 17.39 -4.36
C LEU A 108 -9.08 16.56 -4.66
N ILE A 109 -8.64 15.69 -3.74
CA ILE A 109 -7.44 14.87 -3.98
C ILE A 109 -7.63 13.90 -5.17
N GLY A 110 -8.83 13.37 -5.38
CA GLY A 110 -9.15 12.57 -6.57
C GLY A 110 -9.10 13.40 -7.86
N ALA A 111 -9.58 14.64 -7.83
CA ALA A 111 -9.51 15.56 -8.95
C ALA A 111 -8.08 16.03 -9.24
N LEU A 112 -7.27 16.28 -8.21
CA LEU A 112 -5.83 16.59 -8.37
C LEU A 112 -5.09 15.43 -9.05
N LEU A 113 -5.37 14.19 -8.64
CA LEU A 113 -4.82 13.00 -9.30
C LEU A 113 -5.21 12.92 -10.78
N ALA A 114 -6.48 13.12 -11.09
CA ALA A 114 -6.95 13.15 -12.49
C ALA A 114 -6.30 14.29 -13.29
N GLY A 115 -6.18 15.47 -12.69
CA GLY A 115 -5.52 16.64 -13.28
C GLY A 115 -4.05 16.37 -13.62
N MET A 116 -3.29 15.79 -12.68
CA MET A 116 -1.89 15.40 -12.92
C MET A 116 -1.74 14.46 -14.11
N ILE A 117 -2.65 13.48 -14.25
CA ILE A 117 -2.61 12.55 -15.39
C ILE A 117 -2.82 13.30 -16.70
N VAL A 118 -3.80 14.19 -16.76
CA VAL A 118 -4.04 14.99 -17.96
C VAL A 118 -2.81 15.84 -18.30
N VAL A 119 -2.22 16.51 -17.31
CA VAL A 119 -1.04 17.37 -17.50
C VAL A 119 0.16 16.54 -18.01
N VAL A 120 0.45 15.39 -17.40
CA VAL A 120 1.55 14.53 -17.84
C VAL A 120 1.29 13.96 -19.23
N LEU A 121 0.05 13.54 -19.55
CA LEU A 121 -0.31 13.08 -20.89
C LEU A 121 -0.17 14.19 -21.95
N VAL A 122 -0.46 15.44 -21.61
CA VAL A 122 -0.18 16.58 -22.49
C VAL A 122 1.32 16.73 -22.73
N GLY A 123 2.14 16.56 -21.69
CA GLY A 123 3.61 16.55 -21.84
C GLY A 123 4.10 15.43 -22.75
N VAL A 124 3.62 14.21 -22.53
CA VAL A 124 3.91 13.03 -23.37
C VAL A 124 3.49 13.30 -24.82
N TYR A 125 2.25 13.73 -25.05
CA TYR A 125 1.76 14.01 -26.39
C TYR A 125 2.58 15.10 -27.09
N SER A 126 2.86 16.21 -26.39
CA SER A 126 3.62 17.32 -26.99
C SER A 126 5.04 16.87 -27.35
N ARG A 127 5.70 16.12 -26.47
CA ARG A 127 7.04 15.59 -26.69
C ARG A 127 7.11 14.60 -27.86
N TYR A 128 6.22 13.61 -27.90
CA TYR A 128 6.32 12.52 -28.89
C TYR A 128 5.58 12.77 -30.20
N VAL A 129 4.55 13.62 -30.20
CA VAL A 129 3.70 13.87 -31.38
C VAL A 129 3.99 15.24 -31.99
N VAL A 130 4.08 16.27 -31.16
CA VAL A 130 4.35 17.65 -31.63
C VAL A 130 5.86 17.91 -31.76
N ASN A 131 6.69 17.02 -31.18
CA ASN A 131 8.14 17.17 -31.10
C ASN A 131 8.56 18.48 -30.40
N ASP A 132 7.77 18.90 -29.41
CA ASP A 132 8.00 20.08 -28.58
C ASP A 132 7.82 19.74 -27.10
N ALA A 133 8.85 20.00 -26.30
CA ALA A 133 8.85 19.69 -24.87
C ALA A 133 8.30 20.89 -24.10
N VAL A 134 7.20 20.67 -23.39
CA VAL A 134 6.46 21.74 -22.72
C VAL A 134 6.91 21.85 -21.25
N PRO A 135 7.68 22.88 -20.87
CA PRO A 135 8.34 22.89 -19.55
C PRO A 135 7.37 23.06 -18.37
N TRP A 136 6.22 23.70 -18.58
CA TRP A 136 5.24 23.94 -17.52
C TRP A 136 4.55 22.67 -17.00
N VAL A 137 4.62 21.57 -17.74
CA VAL A 137 4.04 20.28 -17.35
C VAL A 137 4.66 19.80 -16.04
N GLU A 138 5.98 19.97 -15.89
CA GLU A 138 6.69 19.54 -14.68
C GLU A 138 6.27 20.38 -13.47
N ASP A 139 6.36 21.71 -13.58
CA ASP A 139 5.98 22.64 -12.51
C ASP A 139 4.52 22.43 -12.05
N LEU A 140 3.58 22.36 -13.00
CA LEU A 140 2.17 22.19 -12.67
C LEU A 140 1.89 20.84 -12.01
N SER A 141 2.51 19.76 -12.51
CA SER A 141 2.27 18.43 -11.96
C SER A 141 2.83 18.31 -10.54
N ARG A 142 4.01 18.89 -10.28
CA ARG A 142 4.60 18.96 -8.93
C ARG A 142 3.74 19.75 -7.96
N LEU A 143 3.20 20.90 -8.38
CA LEU A 143 2.28 21.69 -7.58
C LEU A 143 1.02 20.89 -7.20
N LEU A 144 0.37 20.27 -8.19
CA LEU A 144 -0.82 19.43 -7.95
C LEU A 144 -0.50 18.25 -7.04
N PHE A 145 0.69 17.66 -7.18
CA PHE A 145 1.14 16.53 -6.37
C PHE A 145 1.32 16.92 -4.91
N LEU A 146 1.99 18.03 -4.62
CA LEU A 146 2.17 18.52 -3.25
C LEU A 146 0.84 18.76 -2.55
N TYR A 147 -0.12 19.39 -3.23
CA TYR A 147 -1.47 19.55 -2.67
C TYR A 147 -2.18 18.21 -2.45
N LEU A 148 -2.05 17.25 -3.37
CA LEU A 148 -2.61 15.91 -3.19
C LEU A 148 -2.05 15.24 -1.93
N VAL A 149 -0.74 15.34 -1.72
CA VAL A 149 -0.05 14.70 -0.59
C VAL A 149 -0.47 15.30 0.73
N PHE A 150 -0.36 16.62 0.90
CA PHE A 150 -0.59 17.25 2.20
C PHE A 150 -2.08 17.37 2.55
N VAL A 151 -2.96 17.64 1.59
CA VAL A 151 -4.41 17.60 1.81
C VAL A 151 -4.89 16.16 2.02
N GLY A 152 -4.36 15.21 1.25
CA GLY A 152 -4.73 13.80 1.39
C GLY A 152 -4.28 13.18 2.71
N ALA A 153 -3.12 13.59 3.24
CA ALA A 153 -2.65 13.20 4.57
C ALA A 153 -3.61 13.67 5.67
N ALA A 154 -4.12 14.90 5.55
CA ALA A 154 -5.15 15.41 6.45
C ALA A 154 -6.44 14.58 6.37
N VAL A 155 -6.90 14.23 5.16
CA VAL A 155 -8.07 13.36 4.97
C VAL A 155 -7.85 11.97 5.58
N ALA A 156 -6.65 11.39 5.44
CA ALA A 156 -6.31 10.11 6.05
C ALA A 156 -6.36 10.14 7.58
N THR A 157 -6.08 11.29 8.20
CA THR A 157 -6.25 11.50 9.65
C THR A 157 -7.70 11.40 10.07
N TYR A 158 -8.63 11.94 9.28
CA TYR A 158 -10.07 11.85 9.54
C TYR A 158 -10.59 10.41 9.44
N ASP A 159 -10.16 9.68 8.41
CA ASP A 159 -10.58 8.30 8.14
C ASP A 159 -9.86 7.26 9.02
N ALA A 160 -8.94 7.70 9.91
CA ALA A 160 -8.06 6.83 10.69
C ALA A 160 -7.32 5.80 9.81
N SER A 161 -6.95 6.19 8.60
CA SER A 161 -6.33 5.33 7.59
C SER A 161 -4.80 5.42 7.59
N HIS A 162 -4.22 6.16 8.53
CA HIS A 162 -2.76 6.18 8.69
C HIS A 162 -2.24 4.85 9.19
N VAL A 163 -1.07 4.49 8.69
CA VAL A 163 -0.37 3.28 9.12
C VAL A 163 0.11 3.45 10.56
N ALA A 164 -0.39 2.60 11.46
CA ALA A 164 -0.01 2.53 12.86
C ALA A 164 0.14 1.08 13.31
N VAL A 165 1.00 0.82 14.31
CA VAL A 165 1.21 -0.51 14.85
C VAL A 165 0.12 -0.84 15.87
N ASP A 166 -1.04 -1.27 15.38
CA ASP A 166 -2.22 -1.59 16.21
C ASP A 166 -2.04 -2.86 17.07
N SER A 167 -1.13 -3.75 16.70
CA SER A 167 -0.91 -5.04 17.35
C SER A 167 -0.49 -4.93 18.82
N ALA A 168 0.26 -3.87 19.18
CA ALA A 168 0.71 -3.62 20.55
C ALA A 168 -0.43 -3.07 21.45
N ILE A 169 -1.21 -2.12 20.93
CA ILE A 169 -2.34 -1.48 21.65
C ILE A 169 -3.40 -2.51 22.04
N ARG A 170 -3.64 -3.54 21.21
CA ARG A 170 -4.65 -4.58 21.48
C ARG A 170 -4.42 -5.35 22.78
N ARG A 171 -3.20 -5.34 23.32
CA ARG A 171 -2.85 -5.98 24.60
C ARG A 171 -3.10 -5.08 25.82
N PHE A 172 -3.34 -3.79 25.62
CA PHE A 172 -3.60 -2.86 26.72
C PHE A 172 -5.04 -2.95 27.23
N SER A 173 -5.21 -2.68 28.52
CA SER A 173 -6.54 -2.50 29.14
C SER A 173 -7.29 -1.33 28.50
N ASP A 174 -8.61 -1.28 28.67
CA ASP A 174 -9.45 -0.23 28.06
C ASP A 174 -8.98 1.19 28.38
N ARG A 175 -8.45 1.40 29.60
CA ARG A 175 -7.85 2.67 30.03
C ARG A 175 -6.53 2.96 29.29
N GLY A 176 -5.66 1.95 29.14
CA GLY A 176 -4.41 2.10 28.40
C GLY A 176 -4.64 2.42 26.91
N ARG A 177 -5.65 1.79 26.30
CA ARG A 177 -6.04 2.09 24.91
C ARG A 177 -6.61 3.50 24.75
N ALA A 178 -7.34 4.00 25.75
CA ALA A 178 -7.83 5.38 25.74
C ALA A 178 -6.67 6.40 25.86
N ILE A 179 -5.71 6.15 26.76
CA ILE A 179 -4.52 7.00 26.92
C ILE A 179 -3.65 6.99 25.66
N ALA A 180 -3.40 5.82 25.07
CA ALA A 180 -2.62 5.70 23.83
C ALA A 180 -3.27 6.48 22.67
N ARG A 181 -4.60 6.32 22.47
CA ARG A 181 -5.36 7.09 21.47
C ARG A 181 -5.30 8.60 21.75
N PHE A 182 -5.35 8.99 23.02
CA PHE A 182 -5.26 10.37 23.43
C PHE A 182 -3.89 11.00 23.10
N ILE A 183 -2.80 10.31 23.45
CA ILE A 183 -1.42 10.74 23.13
C ILE A 183 -1.24 10.84 21.62
N SER A 184 -1.66 9.81 20.88
CA SER A 184 -1.59 9.75 19.42
C SER A 184 -2.32 10.93 18.76
N ASN A 185 -3.53 11.25 19.21
CA ASN A 185 -4.28 12.39 18.69
C ASN A 185 -3.62 13.73 19.05
N GLY A 186 -3.11 13.87 20.28
CA GLY A 186 -2.38 15.07 20.71
C GLY A 186 -1.13 15.34 19.88
N LEU A 187 -0.32 14.31 19.63
CA LEU A 187 0.87 14.41 18.77
C LEU A 187 0.51 14.73 17.32
N THR A 188 -0.59 14.17 16.81
CA THR A 188 -1.08 14.48 15.45
C THR A 188 -1.50 15.95 15.33
N VAL A 189 -2.20 16.49 16.34
CA VAL A 189 -2.54 17.92 16.41
C VAL A 189 -1.28 18.78 16.49
N ALA A 190 -0.32 18.43 17.34
CA ALA A 190 0.92 19.17 17.49
C ALA A 190 1.73 19.22 16.19
N ALA A 191 1.88 18.07 15.50
CA ALA A 191 2.48 18.00 14.18
C ALA A 191 1.72 18.85 13.16
N GLY A 192 0.38 18.81 13.17
CA GLY A 192 -0.45 19.64 12.29
C GLY A 192 -0.26 21.14 12.52
N CYS A 193 -0.19 21.58 13.78
CA CYS A 193 0.10 22.98 14.14
C CYS A 193 1.49 23.40 13.68
N LEU A 194 2.50 22.56 13.90
CA LEU A 194 3.87 22.82 13.46
C LEU A 194 3.94 22.99 11.94
N LEU A 195 3.32 22.08 11.18
CA LEU A 195 3.27 22.17 9.72
C LEU A 195 2.46 23.38 9.23
N ALA A 196 1.36 23.73 9.90
CA ALA A 196 0.56 24.90 9.55
C ALA A 196 1.35 26.20 9.74
N VAL A 197 1.95 26.40 10.92
CA VAL A 197 2.62 27.65 11.29
C VAL A 197 3.97 27.76 10.58
N HIS A 198 4.87 26.81 10.79
CA HIS A 198 6.20 26.90 10.19
C HIS A 198 6.17 26.64 8.68
N GLY A 199 5.18 25.91 8.17
CA GLY A 199 4.97 25.78 6.73
C GLY A 199 4.55 27.10 6.10
N ALA A 200 3.71 27.89 6.76
CA ALA A 200 3.33 29.22 6.27
C ALA A 200 4.51 30.21 6.32
N ILE A 201 5.30 30.18 7.41
CA ILE A 201 6.50 31.01 7.56
C ILE A 201 7.52 30.67 6.46
N PHE A 202 7.84 29.38 6.29
CA PHE A 202 8.78 28.92 5.27
C PHE A 202 8.29 29.23 3.85
N SER A 203 7.00 28.99 3.58
CA SER A 203 6.39 29.34 2.29
C SER A 203 6.56 30.82 1.95
N ASN A 204 6.35 31.71 2.92
CA ASN A 204 6.52 33.15 2.73
C ASN A 204 7.99 33.55 2.58
N SER A 205 8.91 32.86 3.25
CA SER A 205 10.35 33.12 3.12
C SER A 205 10.93 32.68 1.78
N ILE A 206 10.21 31.92 0.96
CA ILE A 206 10.64 31.56 -0.41
C ILE A 206 9.76 32.20 -1.49
N ALA A 207 8.95 33.20 -1.14
CA ALA A 207 8.05 33.87 -2.08
C ALA A 207 8.79 34.64 -3.19
N TRP A 208 10.06 34.99 -2.97
CA TRP A 208 10.89 35.61 -4.01
C TRP A 208 11.43 34.59 -5.02
N LEU A 209 11.47 33.30 -4.67
CA LEU A 209 11.95 32.25 -5.55
C LEU A 209 10.85 31.90 -6.54
N ARG A 210 11.17 31.88 -7.84
CA ARG A 210 10.21 31.56 -8.89
C ARG A 210 10.57 30.25 -9.59
N SER A 211 9.54 29.52 -10.01
CA SER A 211 9.68 28.31 -10.81
C SER A 211 10.11 28.67 -12.22
N HIS A 212 10.91 27.80 -12.84
CA HIS A 212 11.57 28.13 -14.10
C HIS A 212 10.61 28.19 -15.29
N ALA A 213 9.55 27.39 -15.31
CA ALA A 213 8.69 27.27 -16.48
C ALA A 213 7.42 28.11 -16.39
N LEU A 214 6.70 28.05 -15.27
CA LEU A 214 5.45 28.78 -15.07
C LEU A 214 5.64 30.18 -14.48
N ASP A 215 6.87 30.55 -14.10
CA ASP A 215 7.18 31.79 -13.38
C ASP A 215 6.33 31.95 -12.11
N LEU A 216 5.94 30.82 -11.50
CA LEU A 216 5.14 30.77 -10.29
C LEU A 216 6.04 30.90 -9.07
N SER A 217 5.62 31.70 -8.12
CA SER A 217 6.30 31.81 -6.82
C SER A 217 6.34 30.44 -6.11
N ALA A 218 7.53 30.03 -5.65
CA ALA A 218 7.78 28.78 -4.93
C ALA A 218 6.93 28.66 -3.65
N GLN A 219 6.50 29.79 -3.08
CA GLN A 219 5.50 29.82 -2.01
C GLN A 219 4.29 28.92 -2.27
N TRP A 220 3.77 28.85 -3.51
CA TRP A 220 2.56 28.09 -3.79
C TRP A 220 2.78 26.58 -3.66
N PHE A 221 4.00 26.11 -3.94
CA PHE A 221 4.37 24.72 -3.77
C PHE A 221 4.37 24.34 -2.29
N PHE A 222 5.00 25.16 -1.44
CA PHE A 222 5.15 24.85 -0.01
C PHE A 222 3.97 25.30 0.87
N ALA A 223 3.10 26.18 0.36
CA ALA A 223 1.82 26.51 0.98
C ALA A 223 0.93 25.25 1.15
N SER A 224 1.12 24.21 0.34
CA SER A 224 0.45 22.93 0.50
C SER A 224 0.70 22.31 1.88
N VAL A 225 1.92 22.45 2.42
CA VAL A 225 2.31 21.94 3.75
C VAL A 225 1.50 22.64 4.83
N ALA A 226 1.37 23.96 4.72
CA ALA A 226 0.61 24.77 5.67
C ALA A 226 -0.89 24.45 5.62
N VAL A 227 -1.46 24.35 4.42
CA VAL A 227 -2.88 24.02 4.20
C VAL A 227 -3.20 22.61 4.70
N GLY A 228 -2.35 21.62 4.39
CA GLY A 228 -2.49 20.26 4.89
C GLY A 228 -2.35 20.17 6.41
N GLY A 229 -1.38 20.89 6.99
CA GLY A 229 -1.22 20.99 8.45
C GLY A 229 -2.47 21.55 9.13
N LEU A 230 -3.03 22.64 8.60
CA LEU A 230 -4.25 23.25 9.13
C LEU A 230 -5.45 22.29 9.05
N LEU A 231 -5.67 21.66 7.90
CA LEU A 231 -6.74 20.66 7.73
C LEU A 231 -6.54 19.46 8.65
N MET A 232 -5.28 19.02 8.86
CA MET A 232 -4.96 17.92 9.75
C MET A 232 -5.33 18.25 11.20
N VAL A 233 -5.08 19.48 11.66
CA VAL A 233 -5.53 19.96 12.98
C VAL A 233 -7.05 19.90 13.08
N VAL A 234 -7.76 20.44 12.08
CA VAL A 234 -9.23 20.43 12.07
C VAL A 234 -9.78 19.01 12.15
N TYR A 235 -9.26 18.08 11.34
CA TYR A 235 -9.73 16.70 11.32
C TYR A 235 -9.36 15.92 12.59
N ALA A 236 -8.15 16.08 13.12
CA ALA A 236 -7.72 15.44 14.37
C ALA A 236 -8.54 15.94 15.57
N MET A 237 -8.95 17.20 15.59
CA MET A 237 -9.85 17.74 16.61
C MET A 237 -11.30 17.31 16.43
N ALA A 238 -11.76 17.17 15.17
CA ALA A 238 -13.13 16.79 14.85
C ALA A 238 -13.41 15.29 15.10
N ARG A 239 -12.41 14.42 14.94
CA ARG A 239 -12.60 12.98 15.00
C ARG A 239 -13.17 12.48 16.35
N PRO A 240 -12.62 12.85 17.54
CA PRO A 240 -13.20 12.44 18.82
C PRO A 240 -14.65 12.93 19.03
N LEU A 241 -15.00 14.08 18.42
CA LEU A 241 -16.35 14.62 18.46
C LEU A 241 -17.33 13.79 17.62
N ALA A 242 -16.86 13.26 16.48
CA ALA A 242 -17.65 12.40 15.61
C ALA A 242 -17.87 10.99 16.20
N GLU A 243 -16.91 10.48 16.97
CA GLU A 243 -17.01 9.18 17.66
C GLU A 243 -17.92 9.22 18.91
N GLY A 244 -18.46 10.39 19.29
CA GLY A 244 -19.45 10.52 20.36
C GLY A 244 -18.88 10.47 21.78
N GLU A 245 -17.59 10.79 21.97
CA GLU A 245 -16.91 10.74 23.27
C GLU A 245 -17.24 12.00 24.12
N THR A 246 -18.28 11.92 24.95
CA THR A 246 -18.93 13.08 25.61
C THR A 246 -18.31 13.53 26.96
N ARG A 247 -17.02 13.95 26.94
CA ARG A 247 -16.17 14.54 28.04
C ARG A 247 -15.34 13.47 28.79
N PRO A 248 -14.03 13.68 29.09
CA PRO A 248 -13.17 14.88 29.16
C PRO A 248 -12.30 15.12 27.91
N GLY A 249 -12.48 14.33 26.83
CA GLY A 249 -11.64 14.40 25.63
C GLY A 249 -11.61 15.76 24.90
N ARG A 250 -12.62 16.63 25.11
CA ARG A 250 -12.72 17.95 24.46
C ARG A 250 -11.77 19.00 25.06
N ALA A 251 -11.65 19.03 26.39
CA ALA A 251 -10.75 19.95 27.09
C ALA A 251 -9.34 19.39 27.18
N LEU A 252 -9.21 18.06 27.28
CA LEU A 252 -7.93 17.38 27.37
C LEU A 252 -7.21 17.37 26.02
N ALA A 253 -7.89 17.23 24.87
CA ALA A 253 -7.24 17.25 23.55
C ALA A 253 -6.69 18.64 23.18
N THR A 254 -7.40 19.71 23.56
CA THR A 254 -6.89 21.09 23.45
C THR A 254 -5.75 21.35 24.44
N LEU A 255 -5.85 20.83 25.67
CA LEU A 255 -4.78 20.94 26.66
C LEU A 255 -3.55 20.11 26.25
N ALA A 256 -3.70 18.97 25.58
CA ALA A 256 -2.61 18.12 25.11
C ALA A 256 -1.93 18.62 23.84
N GLY A 257 -2.65 19.28 22.92
CA GLY A 257 -2.00 20.00 21.82
C GLY A 257 -1.11 21.13 22.34
N VAL A 258 -1.59 21.86 23.36
CA VAL A 258 -0.81 22.91 24.05
C VAL A 258 0.33 22.28 24.87
N VAL A 259 0.08 21.24 25.67
CA VAL A 259 1.08 20.56 26.50
C VAL A 259 2.11 19.79 25.67
N ALA A 260 1.79 19.25 24.49
CA ALA A 260 2.77 18.64 23.59
C ALA A 260 3.67 19.71 22.95
N ALA A 261 3.11 20.84 22.52
CA ALA A 261 3.91 21.99 22.10
C ALA A 261 4.77 22.53 23.24
N THR A 262 4.24 22.49 24.47
CA THR A 262 4.95 22.94 25.67
C THR A 262 6.02 21.94 26.10
N LEU A 263 5.79 20.62 25.99
CA LEU A 263 6.77 19.55 26.28
C LEU A 263 7.91 19.55 25.27
N VAL A 264 7.63 19.84 24.00
CA VAL A 264 8.66 20.06 22.97
C VAL A 264 9.49 21.31 23.31
N SER A 265 8.91 22.36 23.89
CA SER A 265 9.67 23.54 24.35
C SER A 265 10.27 23.44 25.77
N VAL A 266 9.82 22.48 26.60
CA VAL A 266 10.22 22.30 28.01
C VAL A 266 11.12 21.07 28.19
N ALA A 267 11.33 20.26 27.15
CA ALA A 267 12.27 19.15 27.18
C ALA A 267 13.74 19.58 27.04
N GLU A 268 14.02 20.84 26.70
CA GLU A 268 15.39 21.38 26.63
C GLU A 268 16.20 21.10 27.93
N PRO A 269 15.70 21.35 29.16
CA PRO A 269 16.52 21.18 30.36
C PRO A 269 16.60 19.73 30.88
N ALA A 270 15.63 18.87 30.53
CA ALA A 270 15.54 17.51 31.05
C ALA A 270 16.36 16.50 30.21
N LEU A 271 16.55 16.79 28.92
CA LEU A 271 17.34 15.95 28.01
C LEU A 271 18.85 16.19 28.16
N GLU A 272 19.27 17.40 28.51
CA GLU A 272 20.66 17.71 28.87
C GLU A 272 21.12 16.97 30.14
N ALA A 273 20.21 16.71 31.09
CA ALA A 273 20.52 16.07 32.36
C ALA A 273 20.72 14.54 32.29
N GLY A 274 20.33 13.89 31.18
CA GLY A 274 20.25 12.43 31.09
C GLY A 274 21.48 11.70 30.54
N GLY A 275 22.46 12.41 29.94
CA GLY A 275 23.67 11.79 29.37
C GLY A 275 23.41 10.77 28.24
N PHE A 276 22.21 10.74 27.67
CA PHE A 276 21.88 9.86 26.56
C PHE A 276 22.50 10.35 25.27
N THR A 277 23.05 9.44 24.46
CA THR A 277 23.49 9.81 23.10
C THR A 277 22.27 10.26 22.28
N PRO A 278 22.43 11.26 21.39
CA PRO A 278 21.33 11.74 20.53
C PRO A 278 20.62 10.61 19.76
N LEU A 279 21.39 9.57 19.41
CA LEU A 279 20.89 8.32 18.82
C LEU A 279 19.89 7.57 19.72
N LEU A 280 20.25 7.34 20.98
CA LEU A 280 19.40 6.59 21.90
C LEU A 280 18.08 7.33 22.13
N LEU A 281 18.12 8.65 22.16
CA LEU A 281 16.94 9.50 22.29
C LEU A 281 15.97 9.33 21.12
N VAL A 282 16.49 9.37 19.87
CA VAL A 282 15.69 9.13 18.66
C VAL A 282 15.08 7.74 18.68
N VAL A 283 15.87 6.71 18.99
CA VAL A 283 15.42 5.31 18.99
C VAL A 283 14.37 5.06 20.07
N VAL A 284 14.60 5.55 21.29
CA VAL A 284 13.65 5.38 22.41
C VAL A 284 12.35 6.11 22.12
N THR A 285 12.41 7.34 21.59
CA THR A 285 11.21 8.10 21.20
C THR A 285 10.46 7.38 20.08
N PHE A 286 11.19 6.92 19.05
CA PHE A 286 10.60 6.26 17.90
C PHE A 286 9.90 4.96 18.31
N VAL A 287 10.61 4.07 19.00
CA VAL A 287 10.08 2.78 19.45
C VAL A 287 8.97 2.99 20.47
N GLY A 288 9.12 3.92 21.42
CA GLY A 288 8.12 4.22 22.45
C GLY A 288 6.79 4.68 21.85
N LEU A 289 6.82 5.64 20.93
CA LEU A 289 5.61 6.17 20.28
C LEU A 289 4.97 5.14 19.33
N LEU A 290 5.80 4.36 18.62
CA LEU A 290 5.34 3.25 17.79
C LEU A 290 4.60 2.20 18.62
N LEU A 291 5.11 1.83 19.80
CA LEU A 291 4.45 0.89 20.71
C LEU A 291 3.14 1.45 21.31
N LEU A 292 3.02 2.78 21.40
CA LEU A 292 1.77 3.47 21.73
C LEU A 292 0.80 3.55 20.54
N GLY A 293 1.15 2.98 19.38
CA GLY A 293 0.41 3.00 18.12
C GLY A 293 0.10 4.41 17.61
N VAL A 294 1.05 5.32 17.80
CA VAL A 294 1.06 6.61 17.10
C VAL A 294 1.35 6.34 15.61
N PRO A 295 0.65 7.01 14.67
CA PRO A 295 0.92 6.89 13.24
C PRO A 295 2.40 7.05 12.91
N ILE A 296 2.95 6.20 12.03
CA ILE A 296 4.40 6.12 11.83
C ILE A 296 4.98 7.48 11.38
N ALA A 297 4.31 8.18 10.45
CA ALA A 297 4.77 9.51 10.01
C ALA A 297 4.86 10.51 11.19
N ILE A 298 3.90 10.47 12.11
CA ILE A 298 3.90 11.34 13.31
C ILE A 298 5.00 10.91 14.29
N THR A 299 5.24 9.61 14.43
CA THR A 299 6.35 9.06 15.21
C THR A 299 7.70 9.51 14.66
N MET A 300 7.88 9.48 13.34
CA MET A 300 9.11 9.98 12.68
C MET A 300 9.34 11.47 12.93
N LEU A 301 8.28 12.28 12.76
CA LEU A 301 8.35 13.71 13.03
C LEU A 301 8.66 13.99 14.51
N ALA A 302 7.97 13.31 15.43
CA ALA A 302 8.22 13.47 16.86
C ALA A 302 9.64 13.09 17.24
N SER A 303 10.16 11.96 16.74
CA SER A 303 11.55 11.55 16.96
C SER A 303 12.57 12.54 16.40
N ALA A 304 12.33 13.08 15.21
CA ALA A 304 13.18 14.12 14.64
C ALA A 304 13.13 15.43 15.45
N LEU A 305 11.94 15.83 15.91
CA LEU A 305 11.77 17.03 16.73
C LEU A 305 12.47 16.91 18.09
N THR A 306 12.37 15.75 18.74
CA THR A 306 13.08 15.52 20.01
C THR A 306 14.59 15.74 19.86
N LEU A 307 15.15 15.31 18.74
CA LEU A 307 16.57 15.53 18.42
C LEU A 307 16.88 17.01 18.17
N MET A 308 16.08 17.68 17.34
CA MET A 308 16.26 19.11 17.01
C MET A 308 16.18 20.00 18.25
N VAL A 309 15.23 19.73 19.16
CA VAL A 309 15.09 20.45 20.44
C VAL A 309 16.27 20.17 21.35
N SER A 310 16.70 18.90 21.47
CA SER A 310 17.80 18.55 22.38
C SER A 310 19.13 19.22 22.05
N ARG A 311 19.32 19.66 20.81
CA ARG A 311 20.51 20.38 20.35
C ARG A 311 20.40 21.90 20.53
N GLY A 312 19.19 22.43 20.57
CA GLY A 312 18.91 23.85 20.42
C GLY A 312 19.32 24.41 19.05
N GLY A 313 18.87 25.62 18.74
CA GLY A 313 19.40 26.42 17.61
C GLY A 313 19.03 25.99 16.19
N THR A 314 18.30 24.89 15.99
CA THR A 314 17.80 24.50 14.65
C THR A 314 16.42 25.11 14.39
N PRO A 315 16.23 25.93 13.34
CA PRO A 315 14.93 26.49 13.01
C PRO A 315 13.89 25.40 12.71
N LEU A 316 12.68 25.53 13.24
CA LEU A 316 11.62 24.53 13.04
C LEU A 316 11.06 24.53 11.61
N GLU A 317 11.32 25.60 10.83
CA GLU A 317 11.04 25.71 9.39
C GLU A 317 11.72 24.61 8.56
N VAL A 318 12.82 24.06 9.08
CA VAL A 318 13.54 22.94 8.46
C VAL A 318 12.63 21.70 8.32
N VAL A 319 11.64 21.53 9.20
CA VAL A 319 10.68 20.42 9.14
C VAL A 319 9.78 20.51 7.90
N PRO A 320 8.91 21.53 7.73
CA PRO A 320 8.09 21.66 6.53
C PRO A 320 8.91 21.83 5.25
N GLN A 321 10.10 22.44 5.32
CA GLN A 321 11.03 22.51 4.20
C GLN A 321 11.44 21.10 3.72
N ASN A 322 12.00 20.27 4.60
CA ASN A 322 12.45 18.94 4.22
C ASN A 322 11.29 18.01 3.85
N MET A 323 10.12 18.17 4.48
CA MET A 323 8.92 17.43 4.06
C MET A 323 8.48 17.79 2.65
N GLY A 324 8.44 19.10 2.32
CA GLY A 324 8.08 19.55 0.98
C GLY A 324 9.11 19.08 -0.05
N VAL A 325 10.40 19.36 0.17
CA VAL A 325 11.50 18.98 -0.73
C VAL A 325 11.58 17.46 -0.92
N GLY A 326 11.38 16.67 0.14
CA GLY A 326 11.41 15.21 0.07
C GLY A 326 10.34 14.59 -0.82
N VAL A 327 9.20 15.28 -0.99
CA VAL A 327 8.08 14.84 -1.84
C VAL A 327 8.13 15.48 -3.23
N ASP A 328 8.80 16.63 -3.36
CA ASP A 328 8.75 17.49 -4.53
C ASP A 328 9.67 17.03 -5.68
N SER A 329 9.35 15.88 -6.29
CA SER A 329 10.08 15.29 -7.42
C SER A 329 9.15 14.83 -8.54
N PHE A 330 9.46 15.19 -9.79
CA PHE A 330 8.71 14.74 -10.96
C PHE A 330 8.71 13.20 -11.11
N THR A 331 9.79 12.54 -10.69
CA THR A 331 9.91 11.07 -10.71
C THR A 331 8.92 10.41 -9.73
N LEU A 332 8.58 11.08 -8.62
CA LEU A 332 7.63 10.55 -7.63
C LEU A 332 6.19 10.49 -8.13
N LEU A 333 5.86 11.20 -9.21
CA LEU A 333 4.53 11.14 -9.84
C LEU A 333 4.25 9.76 -10.43
N ALA A 334 5.27 8.95 -10.70
CA ALA A 334 5.09 7.55 -11.05
C ALA A 334 4.33 6.78 -9.96
N VAL A 335 4.51 7.11 -8.68
CA VAL A 335 3.87 6.42 -7.54
C VAL A 335 2.34 6.50 -7.61
N PRO A 336 1.69 7.69 -7.64
CA PRO A 336 0.24 7.76 -7.77
C PRO A 336 -0.30 7.09 -9.04
N PHE A 337 0.43 7.20 -10.15
CA PHE A 337 -0.01 6.62 -11.42
C PHE A 337 0.06 5.09 -11.38
N PHE A 338 1.10 4.50 -10.80
CA PHE A 338 1.19 3.05 -10.59
C PHE A 338 0.14 2.55 -9.60
N ILE A 339 -0.07 3.24 -8.48
CA ILE A 339 -1.14 2.90 -7.52
C ILE A 339 -2.51 2.91 -8.21
N LEU A 340 -2.79 3.94 -9.02
CA LEU A 340 -4.05 4.05 -9.73
C LEU A 340 -4.20 2.99 -10.83
N ALA A 341 -3.14 2.73 -11.60
CA ALA A 341 -3.11 1.69 -12.64
C ALA A 341 -3.39 0.32 -12.01
N GLY A 342 -2.69 -0.04 -10.92
CA GLY A 342 -2.93 -1.28 -10.18
C GLY A 342 -4.37 -1.38 -9.67
N THR A 343 -4.91 -0.30 -9.08
CA THR A 343 -6.30 -0.27 -8.58
C THR A 343 -7.32 -0.44 -9.71
N LEU A 344 -7.10 0.18 -10.87
CA LEU A 344 -7.95 0.03 -12.05
C LEU A 344 -7.89 -1.41 -12.58
N MET A 345 -6.71 -2.02 -12.59
CA MET A 345 -6.52 -3.38 -13.12
C MET A 345 -7.07 -4.47 -12.21
N GLU A 346 -6.94 -4.30 -10.89
CA GLU A 346 -7.59 -5.14 -9.88
C GLU A 346 -9.11 -5.13 -10.09
N ARG A 347 -9.71 -3.93 -10.17
CA ARG A 347 -11.17 -3.79 -10.38
C ARG A 347 -11.64 -4.12 -11.79
N GLY A 348 -10.73 -4.12 -12.76
CA GLY A 348 -11.00 -4.48 -14.15
C GLY A 348 -10.98 -5.99 -14.44
N GLY A 349 -10.75 -6.84 -13.42
CA GLY A 349 -10.79 -8.29 -13.55
C GLY A 349 -9.56 -8.91 -14.20
N ILE A 350 -8.43 -8.19 -14.22
CA ILE A 350 -7.20 -8.68 -14.84
C ILE A 350 -6.65 -9.91 -14.09
N SER A 351 -6.69 -9.90 -12.76
CA SER A 351 -6.21 -11.00 -11.91
C SER A 351 -6.88 -12.34 -12.26
N GLN A 352 -8.21 -12.34 -12.43
CA GLN A 352 -8.98 -13.55 -12.75
C GLN A 352 -8.57 -14.16 -14.09
N ARG A 353 -8.25 -13.32 -15.09
CA ARG A 353 -7.86 -13.76 -16.44
C ARG A 353 -6.45 -14.33 -16.45
N LEU A 354 -5.52 -13.70 -15.75
CA LEU A 354 -4.14 -14.20 -15.60
C LEU A 354 -4.14 -15.54 -14.85
N VAL A 355 -4.87 -15.65 -13.73
CA VAL A 355 -5.00 -16.90 -12.98
C VAL A 355 -5.60 -18.02 -13.85
N ALA A 356 -6.66 -17.73 -14.61
CA ALA A 356 -7.27 -18.70 -15.50
C ALA A 356 -6.31 -19.18 -16.61
N TRP A 357 -5.49 -18.26 -17.15
CA TRP A 357 -4.50 -18.59 -18.16
C TRP A 357 -3.37 -19.46 -17.62
N VAL A 358 -2.76 -19.06 -16.50
CA VAL A 358 -1.71 -19.85 -15.84
C VAL A 358 -2.25 -21.24 -15.45
N ARG A 359 -3.47 -21.31 -14.91
CA ARG A 359 -4.13 -22.58 -14.59
C ARG A 359 -4.31 -23.48 -15.81
N SER A 360 -4.70 -22.94 -16.95
CA SER A 360 -4.84 -23.73 -18.18
C SER A 360 -3.52 -24.31 -18.69
N MET A 361 -2.38 -23.69 -18.37
CA MET A 361 -1.05 -24.17 -18.77
C MET A 361 -0.52 -25.24 -17.81
N ILE A 362 -0.55 -24.99 -16.50
CA ILE A 362 0.19 -25.80 -15.51
C ILE A 362 -0.68 -26.51 -14.47
N GLY A 363 -2.00 -26.24 -14.43
CA GLY A 363 -2.91 -26.78 -13.40
C GLY A 363 -3.00 -28.32 -13.37
N HIS A 364 -2.66 -28.95 -14.49
CA HIS A 364 -2.64 -30.42 -14.64
C HIS A 364 -1.45 -31.11 -13.95
N VAL A 365 -0.46 -30.34 -13.49
CA VAL A 365 0.67 -30.85 -12.72
C VAL A 365 0.19 -31.11 -11.28
N ARG A 366 0.76 -32.12 -10.60
CA ARG A 366 0.49 -32.36 -9.17
C ARG A 366 0.89 -31.13 -8.33
N GLY A 367 -0.01 -30.69 -7.46
CA GLY A 367 0.16 -29.42 -6.74
C GLY A 367 -0.03 -28.19 -7.63
N GLY A 368 -0.53 -28.38 -8.86
CA GLY A 368 -0.57 -27.38 -9.92
C GLY A 368 -1.27 -26.09 -9.52
N LEU A 369 -2.34 -26.14 -8.72
CA LEU A 369 -3.03 -24.93 -8.28
C LEU A 369 -2.17 -24.06 -7.34
N GLY A 370 -1.29 -24.67 -6.54
CA GLY A 370 -0.31 -23.92 -5.75
C GLY A 370 0.78 -23.28 -6.62
N ILE A 371 1.23 -23.98 -7.65
CA ILE A 371 2.17 -23.45 -8.66
C ILE A 371 1.52 -22.29 -9.44
N VAL A 372 0.23 -22.41 -9.75
CA VAL A 372 -0.57 -21.35 -10.38
C VAL A 372 -0.60 -20.10 -9.52
N VAL A 373 -0.73 -20.22 -8.19
CA VAL A 373 -0.66 -19.05 -7.29
C VAL A 373 0.69 -18.35 -7.45
N VAL A 374 1.81 -19.08 -7.32
CA VAL A 374 3.16 -18.49 -7.41
C VAL A 374 3.39 -17.81 -8.76
N LEU A 375 3.02 -18.46 -9.87
CA LEU A 375 3.20 -17.90 -11.21
C LEU A 375 2.24 -16.75 -11.51
N SER A 376 0.99 -16.83 -11.06
CA SER A 376 0.02 -15.73 -11.22
C SER A 376 0.46 -14.52 -10.42
N GLU A 377 0.99 -14.75 -9.22
CA GLU A 377 1.58 -13.71 -8.39
C GLU A 377 2.78 -13.07 -9.09
N TYR A 378 3.71 -13.88 -9.63
CA TYR A 378 4.86 -13.37 -10.38
C TYR A 378 4.45 -12.50 -11.58
N LEU A 379 3.33 -12.81 -12.23
CA LEU A 379 2.83 -12.03 -13.38
C LEU A 379 1.98 -10.82 -12.95
N PHE A 380 1.24 -10.91 -11.85
CA PHE A 380 0.27 -9.91 -11.42
C PHE A 380 0.87 -8.89 -10.44
N SER A 381 1.81 -9.28 -9.59
CA SER A 381 2.35 -8.40 -8.56
C SER A 381 3.02 -7.16 -9.14
N GLY A 382 3.67 -7.33 -10.29
CA GLY A 382 4.18 -6.22 -11.08
C GLY A 382 3.10 -5.23 -11.53
N ILE A 383 1.87 -5.65 -11.72
CA ILE A 383 0.78 -4.77 -12.15
C ILE A 383 0.22 -3.94 -10.97
N SER A 384 0.11 -4.58 -9.82
CA SER A 384 -0.50 -4.05 -8.62
C SER A 384 0.43 -3.13 -7.83
N GLY A 385 1.74 -3.43 -7.84
CA GLY A 385 2.79 -2.64 -7.17
C GLY A 385 2.69 -2.59 -5.64
N SER A 386 1.74 -3.33 -5.06
CA SER A 386 1.48 -3.39 -3.62
C SER A 386 1.22 -4.83 -3.17
N THR A 387 2.07 -5.30 -2.27
CA THR A 387 1.99 -6.65 -1.69
C THR A 387 0.67 -6.93 -0.97
N THR A 388 0.05 -5.92 -0.32
CA THR A 388 -1.24 -6.10 0.35
C THR A 388 -2.41 -6.17 -0.64
N ALA A 389 -2.31 -5.45 -1.76
CA ALA A 389 -3.26 -5.56 -2.85
C ALA A 389 -3.15 -6.92 -3.54
N ASP A 390 -1.94 -7.47 -3.69
CA ASP A 390 -1.75 -8.79 -4.30
C ASP A 390 -2.40 -9.92 -3.48
N VAL A 391 -2.16 -9.94 -2.17
CA VAL A 391 -2.79 -10.88 -1.25
C VAL A 391 -4.32 -10.80 -1.38
N SER A 392 -4.87 -9.60 -1.53
CA SER A 392 -6.31 -9.39 -1.69
C SER A 392 -6.83 -9.88 -3.05
N ALA A 393 -6.15 -9.52 -4.14
CA ALA A 393 -6.56 -9.81 -5.50
C ALA A 393 -6.37 -11.30 -5.86
N ILE A 394 -5.18 -11.85 -5.63
CA ILE A 394 -4.86 -13.26 -5.93
C ILE A 394 -5.48 -14.16 -4.86
N GLY A 395 -5.40 -13.81 -3.58
CA GLY A 395 -5.94 -14.62 -2.50
C GLY A 395 -7.46 -14.79 -2.56
N SER A 396 -8.22 -13.74 -2.89
CA SER A 396 -9.69 -13.82 -2.98
C SER A 396 -10.18 -14.75 -4.08
N VAL A 397 -9.39 -14.93 -5.14
CA VAL A 397 -9.69 -15.85 -6.25
C VAL A 397 -9.17 -17.26 -5.97
N THR A 398 -7.94 -17.36 -5.47
CA THR A 398 -7.22 -18.64 -5.39
C THR A 398 -7.48 -19.42 -4.11
N ILE A 399 -7.67 -18.77 -2.96
CA ILE A 399 -7.94 -19.48 -1.69
C ILE A 399 -9.25 -20.29 -1.77
N PRO A 400 -10.39 -19.72 -2.22
CA PRO A 400 -11.61 -20.50 -2.40
C PRO A 400 -11.47 -21.60 -3.45
N ALA A 401 -10.71 -21.37 -4.51
CA ALA A 401 -10.44 -22.37 -5.55
C ALA A 401 -9.61 -23.55 -5.02
N MET A 402 -8.57 -23.27 -4.24
CA MET A 402 -7.74 -24.27 -3.57
C MET A 402 -8.53 -25.09 -2.56
N GLY A 403 -9.39 -24.45 -1.77
CA GLY A 403 -10.28 -25.17 -0.84
C GLY A 403 -11.22 -26.15 -1.55
N LYS A 404 -11.80 -25.76 -2.70
CA LYS A 404 -12.62 -26.67 -3.53
C LYS A 404 -11.82 -27.82 -4.14
N ALA A 405 -10.53 -27.59 -4.39
CA ALA A 405 -9.59 -28.59 -4.86
C ALA A 405 -8.93 -29.39 -3.71
N GLY A 406 -9.43 -29.32 -2.48
CA GLY A 406 -8.95 -30.15 -1.37
C GLY A 406 -7.66 -29.68 -0.68
N TYR A 407 -7.17 -28.48 -0.97
CA TYR A 407 -6.08 -27.87 -0.18
C TYR A 407 -6.62 -27.47 1.19
N THR A 408 -5.84 -27.71 2.25
CA THR A 408 -6.21 -27.20 3.57
C THR A 408 -6.19 -25.66 3.55
N PRO A 409 -7.07 -24.99 4.34
CA PRO A 409 -7.07 -23.54 4.42
C PRO A 409 -5.70 -22.96 4.82
N ALA A 410 -5.02 -23.59 5.79
CA ALA A 410 -3.69 -23.15 6.22
C ALA A 410 -2.66 -23.22 5.10
N LEU A 411 -2.62 -24.33 4.35
CA LEU A 411 -1.72 -24.47 3.20
C LEU A 411 -2.02 -23.45 2.09
N SER A 412 -3.30 -23.24 1.79
CA SER A 412 -3.76 -22.26 0.79
C SER A 412 -3.27 -20.86 1.12
N VAL A 413 -3.45 -20.44 2.38
CA VAL A 413 -3.02 -19.12 2.84
C VAL A 413 -1.49 -19.03 2.90
N SER A 414 -0.78 -20.08 3.31
CA SER A 414 0.70 -20.08 3.31
C SER A 414 1.29 -19.89 1.91
N ILE A 415 0.73 -20.57 0.89
CA ILE A 415 1.16 -20.43 -0.51
C ILE A 415 0.91 -18.99 -0.99
N VAL A 416 -0.28 -18.43 -0.77
CA VAL A 416 -0.59 -17.05 -1.15
C VAL A 416 0.31 -16.05 -0.44
N ALA A 417 0.48 -16.18 0.87
CA ALA A 417 1.32 -15.31 1.68
C ALA A 417 2.78 -15.30 1.21
N THR A 418 3.35 -16.47 0.94
CA THR A 418 4.74 -16.56 0.47
C THR A 418 4.93 -16.19 -0.99
N SER A 419 3.89 -16.37 -1.81
CA SER A 419 3.90 -15.83 -3.18
C SER A 419 3.91 -14.30 -3.12
N ALA A 420 3.02 -13.68 -2.35
CA ALA A 420 3.03 -12.22 -2.20
C ALA A 420 4.33 -11.69 -1.55
N ALA A 421 4.91 -12.49 -0.67
CA ALA A 421 6.33 -12.59 -0.32
C ALA A 421 7.30 -12.01 -1.36
N LEU A 422 7.45 -12.79 -2.42
CA LEU A 422 8.38 -12.52 -3.51
C LEU A 422 7.84 -11.47 -4.48
N GLY A 423 6.51 -11.28 -4.53
CA GLY A 423 5.84 -10.36 -5.44
C GLY A 423 6.38 -8.93 -5.36
N ILE A 424 6.82 -8.49 -4.17
CA ILE A 424 7.42 -7.15 -3.98
C ILE A 424 8.64 -6.88 -4.88
N LEU A 425 9.32 -7.94 -5.36
CA LEU A 425 10.46 -7.89 -6.27
C LEU A 425 10.06 -7.86 -7.75
N VAL A 426 8.78 -8.10 -8.06
CA VAL A 426 8.27 -8.02 -9.42
C VAL A 426 7.92 -6.55 -9.72
N PRO A 427 8.53 -5.93 -10.73
CA PRO A 427 8.24 -4.55 -11.07
C PRO A 427 6.94 -4.38 -11.88
N PRO A 428 6.37 -3.16 -11.94
CA PRO A 428 6.64 -2.01 -11.09
C PRO A 428 6.20 -2.23 -9.64
N SER A 429 7.12 -1.95 -8.70
CA SER A 429 6.89 -2.07 -7.26
C SER A 429 6.99 -0.70 -6.61
N ILE A 430 6.02 -0.33 -5.78
CA ILE A 430 6.03 0.94 -5.05
C ILE A 430 7.31 1.06 -4.22
N ALA A 431 7.73 -0.03 -3.56
CA ALA A 431 8.95 -0.08 -2.77
C ALA A 431 10.18 0.30 -3.60
N MET A 432 10.32 -0.25 -4.80
CA MET A 432 11.44 0.07 -5.69
C MET A 432 11.51 1.55 -6.05
N ILE A 433 10.37 2.22 -6.26
CA ILE A 433 10.37 3.65 -6.60
C ILE A 433 10.95 4.48 -5.45
N PHE A 434 10.60 4.16 -4.21
CA PHE A 434 11.20 4.84 -3.06
C PHE A 434 12.68 4.52 -2.91
N VAL A 435 13.04 3.24 -2.99
CA VAL A 435 14.44 2.85 -2.83
C VAL A 435 15.32 3.52 -3.87
N ALA A 436 14.88 3.61 -5.12
CA ALA A 436 15.58 4.33 -6.18
C ALA A 436 15.91 5.78 -5.77
N ILE A 437 14.97 6.47 -5.12
CA ILE A 437 15.16 7.84 -4.66
C ILE A 437 16.12 7.89 -3.46
N LEU A 438 16.00 6.96 -2.53
CA LEU A 438 16.85 6.90 -1.34
C LEU A 438 18.30 6.53 -1.69
N THR A 439 18.51 5.71 -2.71
CA THR A 439 19.85 5.29 -3.15
C THR A 439 20.41 6.18 -4.25
N GLY A 440 19.61 7.07 -4.84
CA GLY A 440 20.00 7.86 -6.02
C GLY A 440 20.08 7.04 -7.31
N GLU A 441 19.58 5.80 -7.31
CA GLU A 441 19.59 4.91 -8.47
C GLU A 441 18.42 5.18 -9.41
N SER A 442 18.53 4.73 -10.65
CA SER A 442 17.43 4.80 -11.62
C SER A 442 16.29 3.84 -11.25
N VAL A 443 15.05 4.34 -11.24
CA VAL A 443 13.84 3.51 -11.09
C VAL A 443 13.80 2.40 -12.14
N GLY A 444 14.20 2.71 -13.39
CA GLY A 444 14.27 1.72 -14.46
C GLY A 444 15.30 0.62 -14.20
N ALA A 445 16.44 0.98 -13.58
CA ALA A 445 17.46 0.01 -13.20
C ALA A 445 17.00 -0.91 -12.07
N LEU A 446 16.31 -0.38 -11.05
CA LEU A 446 15.70 -1.22 -10.01
C LEU A 446 14.63 -2.15 -10.56
N PHE A 447 13.80 -1.67 -11.51
CA PHE A 447 12.82 -2.52 -12.18
C PHE A 447 13.52 -3.65 -12.94
N ALA A 448 14.55 -3.37 -13.73
CA ALA A 448 15.32 -4.41 -14.40
C ALA A 448 15.95 -5.41 -13.40
N ALA A 449 16.47 -4.92 -12.28
CA ALA A 449 17.16 -5.71 -11.27
C ALA A 449 16.26 -6.66 -10.49
N GLY A 450 14.96 -6.37 -10.38
CA GLY A 450 14.00 -7.17 -9.60
C GLY A 450 13.52 -8.46 -10.28
N PHE A 451 13.48 -8.50 -11.62
CA PHE A 451 12.88 -9.61 -12.38
C PHE A 451 13.49 -10.97 -12.09
N LEU A 452 14.82 -11.05 -12.18
CA LEU A 452 15.53 -12.31 -12.06
C LEU A 452 15.59 -12.80 -10.60
N PRO A 453 15.86 -11.97 -9.58
CA PRO A 453 15.75 -12.35 -8.17
C PRO A 453 14.34 -12.86 -7.82
N ALA A 454 13.29 -12.20 -8.29
CA ALA A 454 11.91 -12.66 -8.12
C ALA A 454 11.69 -14.04 -8.78
N ALA A 455 12.24 -14.26 -9.98
CA ALA A 455 12.12 -15.53 -10.70
C ALA A 455 12.83 -16.67 -9.96
N VAL A 456 14.01 -16.40 -9.38
CA VAL A 456 14.75 -17.37 -8.55
C VAL A 456 13.92 -17.78 -7.34
N MET A 457 13.33 -16.82 -6.62
CA MET A 457 12.47 -17.11 -5.47
C MET A 457 11.21 -17.89 -5.87
N ALA A 458 10.57 -17.50 -6.98
CA ALA A 458 9.41 -18.21 -7.52
C ALA A 458 9.77 -19.65 -7.91
N ALA A 459 10.90 -19.88 -8.58
CA ALA A 459 11.37 -21.21 -8.97
C ALA A 459 11.63 -22.12 -7.76
N LEU A 460 12.24 -21.58 -6.69
CA LEU A 460 12.46 -22.31 -5.44
C LEU A 460 11.13 -22.69 -4.77
N LEU A 461 10.16 -21.78 -4.72
CA LEU A 461 8.82 -22.07 -4.17
C LEU A 461 8.05 -23.08 -5.01
N ILE A 462 8.10 -22.97 -6.34
CA ILE A 462 7.48 -23.94 -7.26
C ILE A 462 8.09 -25.32 -7.07
N GLY A 463 9.42 -25.41 -7.03
CA GLY A 463 10.13 -26.66 -6.75
C GLY A 463 9.72 -27.26 -5.42
N PHE A 464 9.63 -26.45 -4.36
CA PHE A 464 9.19 -26.90 -3.05
C PHE A 464 7.74 -27.43 -3.07
N ILE A 465 6.80 -26.71 -3.69
CA ILE A 465 5.40 -27.14 -3.83
C ILE A 465 5.31 -28.45 -4.60
N TYR A 466 6.01 -28.57 -5.72
CA TYR A 466 6.00 -29.75 -6.57
C TYR A 466 6.52 -30.99 -5.82
N LEU A 467 7.63 -30.86 -5.09
CA LEU A 467 8.22 -31.95 -4.31
C LEU A 467 7.37 -32.38 -3.10
N ARG A 468 6.64 -31.44 -2.48
CA ARG A 468 5.79 -31.72 -1.32
C ARG A 468 4.35 -32.12 -1.68
N ALA A 469 3.89 -31.84 -2.89
CA ALA A 469 2.54 -32.17 -3.33
C ALA A 469 2.11 -33.64 -3.11
N PRO A 470 2.97 -34.66 -3.34
CA PRO A 470 2.62 -36.05 -3.05
C PRO A 470 2.40 -36.32 -1.56
N HIS A 471 3.21 -35.70 -0.69
CA HIS A 471 3.12 -35.87 0.76
C HIS A 471 1.85 -35.26 1.35
N TRP A 472 1.33 -34.20 0.73
CA TRP A 472 0.07 -33.57 1.11
C TRP A 472 -1.16 -34.17 0.42
N GLY A 473 -0.99 -35.17 -0.46
CA GLY A 473 -2.09 -35.77 -1.21
C GLY A 473 -2.82 -34.79 -2.13
N LEU A 474 -2.12 -33.77 -2.65
CA LEU A 474 -2.75 -32.72 -3.45
C LEU A 474 -3.22 -33.26 -4.81
N PRO A 475 -4.44 -32.93 -5.26
CA PRO A 475 -4.92 -33.34 -6.56
C PRO A 475 -4.26 -32.55 -7.69
N SER A 476 -4.46 -33.04 -8.91
CA SER A 476 -4.11 -32.37 -10.16
C SER A 476 -5.40 -32.10 -10.95
N ASP A 477 -5.50 -30.93 -11.58
CA ASP A 477 -6.60 -30.70 -12.53
C ASP A 477 -6.48 -31.64 -13.75
N SER A 478 -7.56 -31.80 -14.50
CA SER A 478 -7.46 -32.37 -15.85
C SER A 478 -6.64 -31.44 -16.75
N ARG A 479 -5.89 -32.01 -17.71
CA ARG A 479 -5.24 -31.22 -18.77
C ARG A 479 -6.29 -30.39 -19.50
N ALA A 480 -6.04 -29.08 -19.60
CA ALA A 480 -6.88 -28.19 -20.37
C ALA A 480 -6.90 -28.63 -21.84
N THR A 481 -8.07 -28.59 -22.45
CA THR A 481 -8.19 -28.89 -23.88
C THR A 481 -7.56 -27.78 -24.72
N VAL A 482 -7.11 -28.08 -25.94
CA VAL A 482 -6.55 -27.05 -26.85
C VAL A 482 -7.50 -25.86 -27.06
N PRO A 483 -8.83 -26.04 -27.24
CA PRO A 483 -9.76 -24.92 -27.32
C PRO A 483 -9.81 -24.08 -26.04
N GLU A 484 -9.72 -24.71 -24.88
CA GLU A 484 -9.70 -24.02 -23.59
C GLU A 484 -8.42 -23.20 -23.42
N LEU A 485 -7.26 -23.80 -23.71
CA LEU A 485 -5.95 -23.12 -23.67
C LEU A 485 -5.91 -21.91 -24.62
N LEU A 486 -6.46 -22.05 -25.83
CA LEU A 486 -6.55 -20.93 -26.78
C LEU A 486 -7.49 -19.83 -26.29
N ARG A 487 -8.62 -20.19 -25.67
CA ARG A 487 -9.58 -19.23 -25.13
C ARG A 487 -8.97 -18.43 -23.98
N THR A 488 -8.30 -19.10 -23.04
CA THR A 488 -7.65 -18.43 -21.89
C THR A 488 -6.44 -17.61 -22.35
N SER A 489 -5.64 -18.12 -23.30
CA SER A 489 -4.51 -17.38 -23.87
C SER A 489 -4.97 -16.09 -24.55
N ARG A 490 -6.03 -16.13 -25.37
CA ARG A 490 -6.63 -14.93 -25.94
C ARG A 490 -7.13 -13.95 -24.88
N GLY A 491 -7.67 -14.46 -23.77
CA GLY A 491 -8.07 -13.65 -22.62
C GLY A 491 -6.91 -12.96 -21.89
N ALA A 492 -5.71 -13.56 -21.91
CA ALA A 492 -4.50 -13.06 -21.25
C ALA A 492 -3.64 -12.11 -22.11
N VAL A 493 -3.90 -12.00 -23.42
CA VAL A 493 -3.18 -11.06 -24.30
C VAL A 493 -3.30 -9.62 -23.80
N ILE A 494 -4.52 -9.17 -23.47
CA ILE A 494 -4.77 -7.78 -23.04
C ILE A 494 -4.06 -7.48 -21.70
N PRO A 495 -4.13 -8.33 -20.65
CA PRO A 495 -3.33 -8.15 -19.44
C PRO A 495 -1.83 -8.10 -19.69
N LEU A 496 -1.30 -9.04 -20.48
CA LEU A 496 0.14 -9.16 -20.72
C LEU A 496 0.70 -8.03 -21.59
N LEU A 497 -0.14 -7.40 -22.40
CA LEU A 497 0.28 -6.25 -23.20
C LEU A 497 0.70 -5.06 -22.33
N MET A 498 0.14 -4.91 -21.13
CA MET A 498 0.50 -3.80 -20.25
C MET A 498 1.95 -3.88 -19.73
N PRO A 499 2.44 -4.98 -19.12
CA PRO A 499 3.86 -5.14 -18.82
C PRO A 499 4.75 -4.92 -20.05
N VAL A 500 4.36 -5.44 -21.23
CA VAL A 500 5.13 -5.26 -22.47
C VAL A 500 5.22 -3.79 -22.88
N ILE A 501 4.12 -3.04 -22.85
CA ILE A 501 4.12 -1.59 -23.12
C ILE A 501 4.98 -0.86 -22.11
N LEU A 502 4.84 -1.19 -20.82
CA LEU A 502 5.53 -0.50 -19.74
C LEU A 502 7.05 -0.71 -19.82
N PHE A 503 7.49 -1.96 -19.88
CA PHE A 503 8.92 -2.29 -19.90
C PHE A 503 9.55 -1.99 -21.25
N GLY A 504 8.81 -2.18 -22.36
CA GLY A 504 9.27 -1.75 -23.68
C GLY A 504 9.52 -0.24 -23.74
N ALA A 505 8.66 0.57 -23.12
CA ALA A 505 8.84 2.01 -23.07
C ALA A 505 9.99 2.44 -22.13
N ILE A 506 10.07 1.86 -20.93
CA ILE A 506 11.09 2.22 -19.92
C ILE A 506 12.49 1.73 -20.35
N PHE A 507 12.64 0.44 -20.68
CA PHE A 507 13.94 -0.14 -21.03
C PHE A 507 14.40 0.26 -22.43
N GLY A 508 13.46 0.54 -23.34
CA GLY A 508 13.78 1.12 -24.64
C GLY A 508 14.22 2.59 -24.56
N GLY A 509 14.19 3.23 -23.38
CA GLY A 509 14.47 4.65 -23.22
C GLY A 509 13.45 5.56 -23.94
N ILE A 510 12.33 4.99 -24.39
CA ILE A 510 11.29 5.70 -25.14
C ILE A 510 10.51 6.60 -24.21
N ALA A 511 10.21 6.15 -22.98
CA ALA A 511 9.47 6.92 -22.00
C ALA A 511 10.06 6.75 -20.60
N THR A 512 9.98 7.81 -19.80
CA THR A 512 10.35 7.74 -18.38
C THR A 512 9.34 6.90 -17.59
N PRO A 513 9.69 6.38 -16.39
CA PRO A 513 8.74 5.66 -15.54
C PRO A 513 7.45 6.44 -15.22
N THR A 514 7.54 7.76 -15.06
CA THR A 514 6.38 8.64 -14.85
C THR A 514 5.47 8.69 -16.08
N GLU A 515 6.04 8.81 -17.27
CA GLU A 515 5.27 8.80 -18.51
C GLU A 515 4.67 7.42 -18.81
N ALA A 516 5.45 6.36 -18.61
CA ALA A 516 5.00 4.98 -18.81
C ALA A 516 3.85 4.61 -17.86
N SER A 517 3.91 5.05 -16.61
CA SER A 517 2.81 4.85 -15.64
C SER A 517 1.56 5.66 -15.99
N ALA A 518 1.68 6.89 -16.50
CA ALA A 518 0.54 7.65 -17.00
C ALA A 518 -0.15 6.94 -18.19
N ILE A 519 0.63 6.40 -19.13
CA ILE A 519 0.13 5.58 -20.23
C ILE A 519 -0.55 4.30 -19.70
N ALA A 520 0.03 3.66 -18.68
CA ALA A 520 -0.55 2.48 -18.04
C ALA A 520 -1.92 2.77 -17.40
N VAL A 521 -2.12 3.96 -16.80
CA VAL A 521 -3.43 4.39 -16.29
C VAL A 521 -4.46 4.49 -17.42
N VAL A 522 -4.10 5.15 -18.53
CA VAL A 522 -5.00 5.29 -19.69
C VAL A 522 -5.37 3.92 -20.26
N TYR A 523 -4.38 3.04 -20.38
CA TYR A 523 -4.58 1.66 -20.82
C TYR A 523 -5.53 0.90 -19.88
N ALA A 524 -5.27 0.91 -18.57
CA ALA A 524 -6.09 0.25 -17.57
C ALA A 524 -7.54 0.75 -17.58
N LEU A 525 -7.70 2.07 -17.68
CA LEU A 525 -9.01 2.72 -17.75
C LEU A 525 -9.76 2.29 -19.02
N GLY A 526 -9.09 2.30 -20.17
CA GLY A 526 -9.68 1.89 -21.44
C GLY A 526 -10.11 0.43 -21.46
N VAL A 527 -9.25 -0.45 -20.96
CA VAL A 527 -9.52 -1.89 -20.84
C VAL A 527 -10.68 -2.14 -19.86
N GLY A 528 -10.64 -1.53 -18.67
CA GLY A 528 -11.66 -1.71 -17.64
C GLY A 528 -13.05 -1.18 -18.03
N LEU A 529 -13.11 -0.01 -18.70
CA LEU A 529 -14.37 0.62 -19.10
C LEU A 529 -14.96 0.03 -20.40
N PHE A 530 -14.14 -0.15 -21.43
CA PHE A 530 -14.64 -0.43 -22.79
C PHE A 530 -14.51 -1.89 -23.20
N VAL A 531 -13.40 -2.55 -22.81
CA VAL A 531 -13.09 -3.91 -23.25
C VAL A 531 -13.75 -4.94 -22.34
N TYR A 532 -13.44 -4.90 -21.04
CA TYR A 532 -14.00 -5.81 -20.06
C TYR A 532 -15.31 -5.34 -19.45
N ARG A 533 -15.55 -4.01 -19.45
CA ARG A 533 -16.77 -3.39 -18.92
C ARG A 533 -17.04 -3.78 -17.47
N GLU A 534 -15.99 -4.04 -16.70
CA GLU A 534 -16.07 -4.35 -15.27
C GLU A 534 -16.08 -3.09 -14.41
N ILE A 535 -15.56 -1.98 -14.95
CA ILE A 535 -15.59 -0.67 -14.31
C ILE A 535 -16.73 0.15 -14.93
N ARG A 536 -17.55 0.80 -14.11
CA ARG A 536 -18.55 1.77 -14.58
C ARG A 536 -18.03 3.19 -14.35
N TRP A 537 -18.51 4.14 -15.16
CA TRP A 537 -18.19 5.57 -15.00
C TRP A 537 -18.49 6.11 -13.61
N SER A 538 -19.54 5.60 -12.96
CA SER A 538 -19.91 5.95 -11.57
C SER A 538 -18.89 5.49 -10.53
N ASP A 539 -18.06 4.50 -10.85
CA ASP A 539 -17.06 3.95 -9.94
C ASP A 539 -15.76 4.79 -9.97
N LEU A 540 -15.53 5.58 -11.02
CA LEU A 540 -14.29 6.35 -11.22
C LEU A 540 -13.97 7.32 -10.08
N PRO A 541 -14.88 8.19 -9.61
CA PRO A 541 -14.55 9.10 -8.52
C PRO A 541 -14.04 8.34 -7.29
N ARG A 542 -14.67 7.21 -6.96
CA ARG A 542 -14.25 6.39 -5.82
C ARG A 542 -12.89 5.72 -6.03
N ILE A 543 -12.57 5.30 -7.26
CA ILE A 543 -11.27 4.70 -7.61
C ILE A 543 -10.16 5.75 -7.48
N PHE A 544 -10.34 6.93 -8.07
CA PHE A 544 -9.36 8.02 -8.02
C PHE A 544 -9.14 8.51 -6.59
N VAL A 545 -10.21 8.71 -5.82
CA VAL A 545 -10.09 9.09 -4.40
C VAL A 545 -9.36 8.02 -3.60
N GLY A 546 -9.65 6.73 -3.83
CA GLY A 546 -8.96 5.63 -3.16
C GLY A 546 -7.45 5.64 -3.45
N ALA A 547 -7.06 5.71 -4.72
CA ALA A 547 -5.67 5.77 -5.13
C ALA A 547 -4.95 7.03 -4.60
N ALA A 548 -5.63 8.19 -4.63
CA ALA A 548 -5.10 9.44 -4.10
C ALA A 548 -4.86 9.38 -2.58
N LYS A 549 -5.74 8.74 -1.80
CA LYS A 549 -5.55 8.55 -0.36
C LYS A 549 -4.33 7.68 -0.05
N ILE A 550 -4.20 6.54 -0.74
CA ILE A 550 -3.03 5.65 -0.58
C ILE A 550 -1.75 6.43 -0.92
N THR A 551 -1.75 7.14 -2.05
CA THR A 551 -0.62 7.99 -2.46
C THR A 551 -0.28 9.01 -1.37
N ALA A 552 -1.26 9.73 -0.84
CA ALA A 552 -1.03 10.76 0.15
C ALA A 552 -0.47 10.20 1.47
N ILE A 553 -0.97 9.06 1.94
CA ILE A 553 -0.44 8.39 3.15
C ILE A 553 1.03 8.03 2.96
N VAL A 554 1.35 7.41 1.82
CA VAL A 554 2.72 6.94 1.56
C VAL A 554 3.67 8.12 1.31
N MET A 555 3.26 9.14 0.56
CA MET A 555 4.08 10.33 0.31
C MET A 555 4.28 11.19 1.56
N PHE A 556 3.26 11.31 2.42
CA PHE A 556 3.41 12.03 3.68
C PHE A 556 4.40 11.32 4.62
N LEU A 557 4.38 9.98 4.60
CA LEU A 557 5.37 9.19 5.31
C LEU A 557 6.79 9.40 4.75
N LEU A 558 6.96 9.48 3.43
CA LEU A 558 8.24 9.84 2.82
C LEU A 558 8.70 11.23 3.27
N GLY A 559 7.81 12.24 3.25
CA GLY A 559 8.15 13.58 3.74
C GLY A 559 8.62 13.58 5.20
N ALA A 560 7.92 12.85 6.08
CA ALA A 560 8.34 12.70 7.47
C ALA A 560 9.68 11.96 7.60
N ALA A 561 9.92 10.96 6.74
CA ALA A 561 11.20 10.27 6.66
C ALA A 561 12.34 11.19 6.23
N SER A 562 12.12 12.07 5.25
CA SER A 562 13.13 13.03 4.81
C SER A 562 13.60 13.95 5.94
N VAL A 563 12.70 14.37 6.84
CA VAL A 563 13.08 15.15 8.03
C VAL A 563 13.97 14.33 8.97
N LEU A 564 13.61 13.07 9.23
CA LEU A 564 14.40 12.19 10.07
C LEU A 564 15.77 11.91 9.43
N THR A 565 15.81 11.55 8.14
CA THR A 565 17.04 11.28 7.39
C THR A 565 17.98 12.48 7.38
N TRP A 566 17.44 13.69 7.15
CA TRP A 566 18.21 14.93 7.24
C TRP A 566 18.85 15.07 8.62
N ASN A 567 18.08 14.85 9.69
CA ASN A 567 18.56 14.92 11.06
C ASN A 567 19.67 13.89 11.35
N LEU A 568 19.49 12.62 10.95
CA LEU A 568 20.49 11.56 11.16
C LEU A 568 21.79 11.84 10.37
N ALA A 569 21.69 12.42 9.18
CA ALA A 569 22.85 12.85 8.40
C ALA A 569 23.60 13.98 9.10
N HIS A 570 22.88 14.95 9.67
CA HIS A 570 23.46 16.06 10.45
C HIS A 570 24.07 15.62 11.79
N GLU A 571 23.71 14.43 12.30
CA GLU A 571 24.38 13.78 13.44
C GLU A 571 25.66 13.04 13.05
N GLY A 572 25.94 12.89 11.75
CA GLY A 572 26.96 11.96 11.27
C GLY A 572 26.68 10.51 11.72
N LEU A 573 25.42 10.18 12.02
CA LEU A 573 25.03 8.89 12.59
C LEU A 573 25.43 7.72 11.68
N PRO A 574 25.22 7.76 10.35
CA PRO A 574 25.69 6.69 9.47
C PRO A 574 27.18 6.38 9.67
N SER A 575 28.02 7.42 9.87
CA SER A 575 29.45 7.24 10.12
C SER A 575 29.75 6.62 11.49
N THR A 576 28.97 6.95 12.53
CA THR A 576 29.13 6.39 13.87
C THR A 576 28.74 4.92 13.92
N ILE A 577 27.64 4.55 13.26
CA ILE A 577 27.23 3.14 13.15
C ILE A 577 28.24 2.37 12.30
N ALA A 578 28.71 2.93 11.18
CA ALA A 578 29.76 2.32 10.36
C ALA A 578 31.01 1.98 11.20
N ARG A 579 31.51 2.94 11.98
CA ARG A 579 32.67 2.72 12.88
C ARG A 579 32.39 1.65 13.93
N GLY A 580 31.19 1.64 14.52
CA GLY A 580 30.78 0.60 15.46
C GLY A 580 30.76 -0.79 14.81
N MET A 581 30.21 -0.91 13.61
CA MET A 581 30.15 -2.19 12.90
C MET A 581 31.53 -2.69 12.46
N ILE A 582 32.39 -1.80 11.95
CA ILE A 582 33.79 -2.11 11.63
C ILE A 582 34.54 -2.62 12.86
N SER A 583 34.22 -2.11 14.05
CA SER A 583 34.81 -2.59 15.31
C SER A 583 34.32 -3.98 15.74
N LEU A 584 33.09 -4.37 15.38
CA LEU A 584 32.57 -5.72 15.63
C LEU A 584 33.09 -6.74 14.62
N SER A 585 33.20 -6.37 13.33
CA SER A 585 33.73 -7.26 12.29
C SER A 585 34.06 -6.51 11.00
N SER A 586 35.19 -6.86 10.38
CA SER A 586 35.58 -6.36 9.06
C SER A 586 34.89 -7.09 7.89
N SER A 587 34.02 -8.07 8.16
CA SER A 587 33.43 -8.94 7.11
C SER A 587 32.23 -8.27 6.42
N PRO A 588 32.30 -7.96 5.11
CA PRO A 588 31.16 -7.42 4.35
C PRO A 588 29.92 -8.32 4.41
N LEU A 589 30.11 -9.63 4.38
CA LEU A 589 29.02 -10.60 4.43
C LEU A 589 28.29 -10.54 5.79
N LEU A 590 29.02 -10.41 6.89
CA LEU A 590 28.39 -10.32 8.21
C LEU A 590 27.58 -9.03 8.35
N PHE A 591 28.11 -7.91 7.87
CA PHE A 591 27.36 -6.65 7.77
C PHE A 591 26.06 -6.84 6.98
N PHE A 592 26.15 -7.48 5.81
CA PHE A 592 25.00 -7.65 4.93
C PHE A 592 23.93 -8.56 5.56
N LEU A 593 24.33 -9.66 6.20
CA LEU A 593 23.42 -10.57 6.91
C LEU A 593 22.76 -9.91 8.12
N ILE A 594 23.49 -9.10 8.90
CA ILE A 594 22.92 -8.34 10.02
C ILE A 594 21.91 -7.31 9.50
N SER A 595 22.24 -6.62 8.41
CA SER A 595 21.35 -5.66 7.75
C SER A 595 20.06 -6.32 7.29
N ILE A 596 20.15 -7.48 6.64
CA ILE A 596 19.00 -8.29 6.23
C ILE A 596 18.15 -8.68 7.44
N LEU A 597 18.77 -9.23 8.49
CA LEU A 597 18.05 -9.64 9.69
C LEU A 597 17.30 -8.45 10.32
N LEU A 598 17.95 -7.29 10.40
CA LEU A 598 17.35 -6.07 10.91
C LEU A 598 16.15 -5.63 10.07
N ILE A 599 16.28 -5.62 8.74
CA ILE A 599 15.18 -5.25 7.83
C ILE A 599 14.02 -6.24 7.94
N VAL A 600 14.30 -7.54 7.97
CA VAL A 600 13.29 -8.60 8.09
C VAL A 600 12.50 -8.45 9.40
N VAL A 601 13.19 -8.30 10.53
CA VAL A 601 12.57 -8.17 11.85
C VAL A 601 11.78 -6.86 11.96
N LEU A 602 12.35 -5.76 11.50
CA LEU A 602 11.70 -4.46 11.59
C LEU A 602 10.48 -4.37 10.67
N SER A 603 10.52 -4.99 9.48
CA SER A 603 9.38 -5.05 8.54
C SER A 603 8.21 -5.89 9.03
N ALA A 604 8.45 -6.81 9.97
CA ALA A 604 7.37 -7.53 10.64
C ALA A 604 6.58 -6.63 11.61
N ILE A 605 7.19 -5.54 12.07
CA ILE A 605 6.63 -4.59 13.05
C ILE A 605 6.09 -3.35 12.35
N LEU A 606 6.93 -2.71 11.54
CA LEU A 606 6.64 -1.56 10.71
C LEU A 606 6.07 -2.08 9.39
N GLU A 607 4.79 -1.82 9.14
CA GLU A 607 4.13 -2.22 7.88
C GLU A 607 4.94 -1.75 6.67
N GLY A 608 5.60 -2.65 5.95
CA GLY A 608 6.16 -2.37 4.63
C GLY A 608 7.10 -1.16 4.56
N LEU A 609 6.75 -0.17 3.72
CA LEU A 609 7.61 0.94 3.25
C LEU A 609 8.38 1.70 4.34
N PRO A 610 7.81 2.07 5.50
CA PRO A 610 8.53 2.78 6.56
C PRO A 610 9.85 2.13 6.99
N THR A 611 9.95 0.80 6.94
CA THR A 611 11.21 0.11 7.25
C THR A 611 12.33 0.52 6.30
N LEU A 612 12.05 0.56 4.99
CA LEU A 612 13.03 0.95 3.98
C LEU A 612 13.37 2.44 4.07
N LEU A 613 12.37 3.29 4.29
CA LEU A 613 12.57 4.74 4.45
C LEU A 613 13.52 5.08 5.61
N VAL A 614 13.52 4.28 6.68
CA VAL A 614 14.40 4.47 7.83
C VAL A 614 15.75 3.79 7.63
N LEU A 615 15.76 2.51 7.23
CA LEU A 615 16.97 1.71 7.27
C LEU A 615 17.91 1.95 6.09
N ILE A 616 17.39 2.26 4.90
CA ILE A 616 18.26 2.43 3.72
C ILE A 616 19.22 3.62 3.88
N PRO A 617 18.78 4.83 4.25
CA PRO A 617 19.70 5.95 4.43
C PRO A 617 20.74 5.71 5.53
N LEU A 618 20.43 4.82 6.48
CA LEU A 618 21.32 4.45 7.57
C LEU A 618 22.37 3.42 7.16
N LEU A 619 21.96 2.42 6.39
CA LEU A 619 22.78 1.23 6.07
C LEU A 619 23.50 1.36 4.73
N LEU A 620 22.92 2.06 3.75
CA LEU A 620 23.51 2.18 2.41
C LEU A 620 24.91 2.80 2.42
N PRO A 621 25.17 3.93 3.14
CA PRO A 621 26.52 4.51 3.18
C PRO A 621 27.57 3.57 3.78
N ILE A 622 27.14 2.60 4.59
CA ILE A 622 28.00 1.57 5.19
C ILE A 622 28.22 0.45 4.17
N ALA A 623 27.17 0.04 3.46
CA ALA A 623 27.25 -0.95 2.38
C ALA A 623 28.24 -0.51 1.29
N GLU A 624 28.21 0.77 0.89
CA GLU A 624 29.14 1.35 -0.07
C GLU A 624 30.59 1.32 0.42
N GLN A 625 30.83 1.59 1.71
CA GLN A 625 32.17 1.49 2.31
C GLN A 625 32.71 0.05 2.28
N PHE A 626 31.83 -0.94 2.37
CA PHE A 626 32.18 -2.35 2.21
C PHE A 626 32.28 -2.81 0.73
N GLY A 627 32.09 -1.90 -0.22
CA GLY A 627 32.13 -2.21 -1.66
C GLY A 627 30.91 -2.98 -2.17
N ILE A 628 29.80 -2.95 -1.42
CA ILE A 628 28.54 -3.55 -1.87
C ILE A 628 27.87 -2.58 -2.84
N ASP A 629 27.53 -3.08 -4.03
CA ASP A 629 26.81 -2.31 -5.04
C ASP A 629 25.45 -1.80 -4.49
N PRO A 630 25.14 -0.49 -4.62
CA PRO A 630 23.90 0.12 -4.12
C PRO A 630 22.63 -0.53 -4.66
N LEU A 631 22.61 -0.91 -5.94
CA LEU A 631 21.46 -1.58 -6.56
C LEU A 631 21.29 -2.99 -5.98
N HIS A 632 22.40 -3.71 -5.80
CA HIS A 632 22.35 -5.02 -5.19
C HIS A 632 21.83 -4.96 -3.75
N PHE A 633 22.34 -4.02 -2.95
CA PHE A 633 21.85 -3.77 -1.61
C PHE A 633 20.36 -3.40 -1.58
N ALA A 634 19.93 -2.53 -2.49
CA ALA A 634 18.54 -2.11 -2.65
C ALA A 634 17.58 -3.29 -2.89
N ILE A 635 17.89 -4.16 -3.85
CA ILE A 635 17.03 -5.31 -4.17
C ILE A 635 16.98 -6.32 -3.03
N VAL A 636 18.11 -6.58 -2.37
CA VAL A 636 18.15 -7.46 -1.20
C VAL A 636 17.36 -6.85 -0.03
N ALA A 637 17.43 -5.54 0.19
CA ALA A 637 16.63 -4.85 1.19
C ALA A 637 15.12 -4.95 0.92
N ILE A 638 14.71 -4.81 -0.35
CA ILE A 638 13.30 -4.97 -0.77
C ILE A 638 12.84 -6.42 -0.58
N ALA A 639 13.68 -7.41 -0.93
CA ALA A 639 13.38 -8.82 -0.71
C ALA A 639 13.21 -9.14 0.79
N ALA A 640 14.14 -8.65 1.62
CA ALA A 640 14.11 -8.77 3.07
C ALA A 640 12.84 -8.15 3.68
N GLN A 641 12.44 -6.97 3.18
CA GLN A 641 11.21 -6.32 3.59
C GLN A 641 9.97 -7.14 3.23
N GLY A 642 9.88 -7.63 1.99
CA GLY A 642 8.78 -8.49 1.54
C GLY A 642 8.60 -9.68 2.48
N ILE A 643 9.69 -10.40 2.76
CA ILE A 643 9.70 -11.54 3.68
C ILE A 643 9.25 -11.13 5.09
N GLY A 644 9.76 -10.01 5.61
CA GLY A 644 9.43 -9.52 6.94
C GLY A 644 7.94 -9.22 7.15
N VAL A 645 7.27 -8.66 6.13
CA VAL A 645 5.82 -8.33 6.18
C VAL A 645 4.93 -9.57 6.42
N PHE A 646 5.43 -10.78 6.16
CA PHE A 646 4.70 -12.03 6.36
C PHE A 646 5.18 -12.86 7.55
N ILE A 647 6.07 -12.35 8.40
CA ILE A 647 6.52 -13.09 9.60
C ILE A 647 5.37 -13.25 10.61
N PRO A 648 4.96 -14.49 10.96
CA PRO A 648 3.99 -14.71 12.03
C PRO A 648 4.60 -14.43 13.42
N PRO A 649 3.81 -13.98 14.42
CA PRO A 649 2.37 -13.69 14.37
C PRO A 649 2.03 -12.21 14.08
N ILE A 650 3.05 -11.38 13.82
CA ILE A 650 2.92 -9.91 13.82
C ILE A 650 2.79 -9.29 12.43
N GLY A 651 3.27 -9.96 11.38
CA GLY A 651 3.31 -9.44 10.02
C GLY A 651 1.91 -9.14 9.47
N ILE A 652 1.72 -7.93 8.96
CA ILE A 652 0.41 -7.49 8.44
C ILE A 652 0.02 -8.27 7.19
N GLY A 653 0.99 -8.67 6.36
CA GLY A 653 0.74 -9.52 5.19
C GLY A 653 0.16 -10.88 5.58
N ILE A 654 0.69 -11.51 6.63
CA ILE A 654 0.17 -12.81 7.09
C ILE A 654 -1.19 -12.67 7.79
N ILE A 655 -1.43 -11.55 8.49
CA ILE A 655 -2.74 -11.23 9.08
C ILE A 655 -3.80 -11.05 7.99
N LEU A 656 -3.48 -10.29 6.93
CA LEU A 656 -4.37 -10.07 5.80
C LEU A 656 -4.68 -11.38 5.07
N ALA A 657 -3.66 -12.17 4.76
CA ALA A 657 -3.83 -13.46 4.10
C ALA A 657 -4.71 -14.40 4.95
N SER A 658 -4.48 -14.45 6.28
CA SER A 658 -5.28 -15.23 7.22
C SER A 658 -6.74 -14.76 7.28
N SER A 659 -6.97 -13.44 7.19
CA SER A 659 -8.31 -12.85 7.15
C SER A 659 -9.10 -13.30 5.92
N ILE A 660 -8.46 -13.29 4.74
CA ILE A 660 -9.07 -13.76 3.49
C ILE A 660 -9.38 -15.26 3.57
N GLY A 661 -8.45 -16.05 4.10
CA GLY A 661 -8.63 -17.48 4.32
C GLY A 661 -9.55 -17.86 5.48
N ARG A 662 -10.01 -16.88 6.27
CA ARG A 662 -10.87 -17.06 7.44
C ARG A 662 -10.31 -18.06 8.46
N ILE A 663 -9.01 -18.01 8.69
CA ILE A 663 -8.31 -18.85 9.69
C ILE A 663 -7.57 -17.98 10.72
N SER A 664 -7.25 -18.55 11.87
CA SER A 664 -6.47 -17.87 12.90
C SER A 664 -4.98 -17.86 12.53
N VAL A 665 -4.29 -16.76 12.80
CA VAL A 665 -2.84 -16.63 12.55
C VAL A 665 -2.05 -17.73 13.28
N GLY A 666 -2.47 -18.12 14.49
CA GLY A 666 -1.83 -19.22 15.23
C GLY A 666 -1.83 -20.55 14.48
N SER A 667 -2.92 -20.86 13.75
CA SER A 667 -3.02 -22.09 12.95
C SER A 667 -2.10 -22.11 11.73
N ILE A 668 -1.59 -20.96 11.30
CA ILE A 668 -0.77 -20.85 10.09
C ILE A 668 0.73 -20.99 10.36
N ILE A 669 1.19 -20.79 11.61
CA ILE A 669 2.62 -20.69 11.95
C ILE A 669 3.37 -21.95 11.51
N GLY A 670 2.87 -23.13 11.88
CA GLY A 670 3.48 -24.42 11.51
C GLY A 670 3.48 -24.64 9.98
N PRO A 671 2.32 -24.59 9.31
CA PRO A 671 2.23 -24.75 7.86
C PRO A 671 3.03 -23.74 7.03
N PHE A 672 3.20 -22.51 7.53
CA PHE A 672 3.94 -21.43 6.86
C PHE A 672 5.47 -21.58 7.01
N ALA A 673 5.95 -22.09 8.15
CA ALA A 673 7.38 -22.22 8.45
C ALA A 673 8.25 -22.83 7.33
N PRO A 674 7.88 -23.94 6.67
CA PRO A 674 8.72 -24.49 5.61
C PRO A 674 8.75 -23.59 4.36
N PHE A 675 7.65 -22.90 4.02
CA PHE A 675 7.66 -21.93 2.93
C PHE A 675 8.52 -20.71 3.25
N PHE A 676 8.46 -20.24 4.50
CA PHE A 676 9.33 -19.17 4.98
C PHE A 676 10.81 -19.55 4.87
N GLY A 677 11.17 -20.78 5.22
CA GLY A 677 12.54 -21.29 5.04
C GLY A 677 13.01 -21.23 3.59
N ILE A 678 12.12 -21.50 2.61
CA ILE A 678 12.43 -21.37 1.18
C ILE A 678 12.61 -19.91 0.77
N LEU A 679 11.81 -18.98 1.29
CA LEU A 679 12.01 -17.55 1.03
C LEU A 679 13.35 -17.06 1.60
N ILE A 680 13.72 -17.48 2.81
CA ILE A 680 15.03 -17.15 3.40
C ILE A 680 16.17 -17.76 2.59
N LEU A 681 16.02 -19.00 2.13
CA LEU A 681 17.00 -19.62 1.22
C LEU A 681 17.15 -18.81 -0.07
N GLY A 682 16.04 -18.42 -0.71
CA GLY A 682 16.05 -17.56 -1.88
C GLY A 682 16.73 -16.21 -1.63
N LEU A 683 16.44 -15.58 -0.49
CA LEU A 683 17.07 -14.34 -0.05
C LEU A 683 18.59 -14.51 0.10
N LEU A 684 19.05 -15.60 0.71
CA LEU A 684 20.48 -15.88 0.85
C LEU A 684 21.15 -16.13 -0.50
N VAL A 685 20.50 -16.86 -1.41
CA VAL A 685 21.02 -17.09 -2.76
C VAL A 685 21.23 -15.78 -3.50
N ILE A 686 20.24 -14.88 -3.50
CA ILE A 686 20.37 -13.58 -4.17
C ILE A 686 21.44 -12.71 -3.49
N THR A 687 21.50 -12.72 -2.14
CA THR A 687 22.48 -11.94 -1.35
C THR A 687 23.93 -12.38 -1.62
N LEU A 688 24.17 -13.69 -1.74
CA LEU A 688 25.50 -14.24 -1.93
C LEU A 688 25.97 -14.16 -3.39
N VAL A 689 25.04 -14.01 -4.34
CA VAL A 689 25.32 -14.04 -5.77
C VAL A 689 24.73 -12.79 -6.44
N PRO A 690 25.47 -11.65 -6.43
CA PRO A 690 25.04 -10.39 -7.02
C PRO A 690 24.66 -10.49 -8.51
N TRP A 691 25.20 -11.49 -9.22
CA TRP A 691 24.88 -11.75 -10.63
C TRP A 691 23.37 -11.82 -10.89
N PHE A 692 22.59 -12.42 -9.99
CA PHE A 692 21.13 -12.47 -10.17
C PHE A 692 20.47 -11.09 -10.18
N THR A 693 21.08 -10.12 -9.52
CA THR A 693 20.56 -8.75 -9.44
C THR A 693 21.12 -7.86 -10.55
N LEU A 694 22.41 -7.97 -10.84
CA LEU A 694 23.13 -7.02 -11.69
C LEU A 694 23.11 -7.38 -13.18
N VAL A 695 22.97 -8.66 -13.54
CA VAL A 695 23.09 -9.08 -14.95
C VAL A 695 22.07 -8.42 -15.88
N VAL A 696 20.80 -8.28 -15.45
CA VAL A 696 19.75 -7.70 -16.30
C VAL A 696 19.96 -6.18 -16.44
N PRO A 697 20.16 -5.41 -15.36
CA PRO A 697 20.54 -4.01 -15.45
C PRO A 697 21.77 -3.74 -16.30
N ASP A 698 22.87 -4.48 -16.12
CA ASP A 698 24.15 -4.22 -16.81
C ASP A 698 24.08 -4.51 -18.32
N LEU A 699 23.14 -5.37 -18.74
CA LEU A 699 22.85 -5.62 -20.16
C LEU A 699 21.97 -4.53 -20.78
N LEU A 700 21.10 -3.89 -20.00
CA LEU A 700 20.12 -2.91 -20.48
C LEU A 700 20.61 -1.46 -20.36
N PHE A 701 21.43 -1.18 -19.34
CA PHE A 701 21.91 0.15 -19.00
C PHE A 701 23.43 0.15 -18.97
N THR A 702 24.04 1.15 -19.61
CA THR A 702 25.45 1.46 -19.41
C THR A 702 25.58 2.16 -18.05
N ARG A 703 26.39 1.60 -17.17
CA ARG A 703 26.57 2.04 -15.78
C ARG A 703 28.01 2.47 -15.53
#